data_AF-A0A834TBC3-F1
#
_entry.id   AF-A0A834TBC3-F1
#
_cell.length_a   1.000
_cell.length_b   1.000
_cell.length_c   1.000
_cell.angle_alpha   90.00
_cell.angle_beta   90.00
_cell.angle_gamma   90.00
#
_symmetry.space_group_name_H-M   'P 1'
#
loop_
_entity.id
_entity.type
_entity.pdbx_description
1 polymer ?
#
loop_
_entity_poly.entity_id
_entity_poly.type
_entity_poly.pdbx_seq_one_letter_code
_entity_poly.pdbx_strand_id
1 'polypeptide(L)'
;MICVEFLCQILVKTVPIKQGHKLRIAWPVTPEIHYYTEGPCRYLGHLIGHEGEGSLYYILKTLGWATGLSAGESDWNLDFSFFKVVIELTDAGHEHIQDIIGLLFKYIKLLQHSGVCQWIFDELSAVCETKFHYQDKIPPIDYVVNIASNMQLYPPRDWLVGSSLPSKFSPSVIEMVLDQLSPNNVRIFWESKNFEGHTDKVEPWYGTTYSIERITSSTIQEWVVSAPKENLHLPAPNIFIPTDLSLKTVQEKVKFPILLSRSSYSALWYKPDTMFSTPKAYVKIDFSCPYAGNSPEAEVLTDIFSRLLMDYLNEYAYYAQVAGLYYGINTSDSGFQVTLLGYNHKLRILLETIIEKIATFKVKNDRFLVIKEMVTKEYQNLKYQQPYQQAMYYCSLILQDQTWPWTEGLEVLPHLQAEDLAKFIPVMLSRTFLEVYIAGNLESNEAESMVRHIEDALFKCSNPLCQPLFPSQHMTNRIVKLESGMDYFYSSECLNPNNENSALVRYIQVGRDEFKLNVKLQLFALIAKQPAFHQLRSVEQLGYITVLMQRNDSGIRGVQFIIQSTVKGPGDIDKRVEAFLKMFETKLLEMTSDEFKSNVNALIEMKLERHKNLREESAFYWREISDGTLKFDRRDFEEILVRK
;
A
#
# COMPACT_ATOMS: atom_id res chain seq x y z
N MET A 1 34.53 -19.18 -5.06
CA MET A 1 34.05 -20.53 -4.70
C MET A 1 34.84 -21.07 -3.49
N ILE A 2 34.76 -20.37 -2.36
CA ILE A 2 35.23 -20.79 -1.02
C ILE A 2 34.22 -20.14 -0.05
N CYS A 3 33.64 -20.90 0.90
CA CYS A 3 32.60 -20.53 1.88
C CYS A 3 31.09 -20.69 1.55
N VAL A 4 30.66 -21.52 0.58
CA VAL A 4 29.21 -21.82 0.42
C VAL A 4 28.79 -23.08 1.20
N GLU A 5 29.63 -24.11 1.27
CA GLU A 5 29.30 -25.39 1.94
C GLU A 5 29.06 -25.29 3.45
N PHE A 6 29.51 -24.22 4.12
CA PHE A 6 29.29 -24.03 5.56
C PHE A 6 27.99 -23.28 5.91
N LEU A 7 27.21 -22.80 4.93
CA LEU A 7 26.09 -21.87 5.16
C LEU A 7 24.72 -22.35 4.66
N CYS A 8 24.64 -23.49 3.98
CA CYS A 8 23.39 -24.13 3.57
C CYS A 8 22.99 -25.24 4.54
N GLN A 9 21.73 -25.68 4.48
CA GLN A 9 21.15 -26.68 5.39
C GLN A 9 21.13 -26.21 6.86
N ILE A 10 20.71 -24.96 7.05
CA ILE A 10 20.54 -24.34 8.37
C ILE A 10 19.11 -23.88 8.60
N LEU A 11 18.67 -23.98 9.85
CA LEU A 11 17.48 -23.34 10.39
C LEU A 11 17.93 -22.29 11.40
N VAL A 12 17.54 -21.04 11.17
CA VAL A 12 17.85 -19.90 12.04
C VAL A 12 16.56 -19.49 12.73
N LYS A 13 16.51 -19.56 14.06
CA LYS A 13 15.38 -19.07 14.86
C LYS A 13 15.74 -17.69 15.40
N THR A 14 14.90 -16.69 15.13
CA THR A 14 15.19 -15.28 15.44
C THR A 14 14.04 -14.63 16.20
N VAL A 15 14.36 -13.80 17.19
CA VAL A 15 13.36 -13.03 17.94
C VAL A 15 13.17 -11.65 17.29
N PRO A 16 12.02 -11.37 16.65
CA PRO A 16 11.73 -10.06 16.09
C PRO A 16 11.42 -9.04 17.19
N ILE A 17 11.44 -7.74 16.87
CA ILE A 17 10.97 -6.69 17.81
C ILE A 17 9.43 -6.66 17.85
N LYS A 18 8.79 -6.72 16.68
CA LYS A 18 7.34 -6.71 16.51
C LYS A 18 6.72 -8.09 16.80
N GLN A 19 5.46 -8.09 17.18
CA GLN A 19 4.59 -9.27 17.26
C GLN A 19 4.34 -9.83 15.86
N GLY A 20 4.27 -11.15 15.76
CA GLY A 20 4.05 -11.88 14.51
C GLY A 20 5.04 -13.01 14.29
N HIS A 21 4.75 -13.81 13.27
CA HIS A 21 5.54 -14.97 12.88
C HIS A 21 5.84 -14.88 11.38
N LYS A 22 7.08 -15.12 11.00
CA LYS A 22 7.51 -15.07 9.60
C LYS A 22 8.45 -16.21 9.31
N LEU A 23 8.25 -16.86 8.17
CA LEU A 23 9.13 -17.88 7.64
C LEU A 23 9.74 -17.38 6.34
N ARG A 24 11.07 -17.34 6.27
CA ARG A 24 11.81 -17.03 5.04
C ARG A 24 12.64 -18.24 4.66
N ILE A 25 12.35 -18.83 3.51
CA ILE A 25 13.11 -19.92 2.94
C ILE A 25 13.92 -19.35 1.78
N ALA A 26 15.23 -19.59 1.76
CA ALA A 26 16.14 -19.03 0.77
C ALA A 26 17.05 -20.10 0.18
N TRP A 27 17.30 -19.99 -1.12
CA TRP A 27 18.29 -20.80 -1.85
C TRP A 27 19.25 -19.88 -2.58
N PRO A 28 20.57 -20.07 -2.47
CA PRO A 28 21.49 -19.39 -3.37
C PRO A 28 21.26 -19.95 -4.78
N VAL A 29 21.03 -19.05 -5.73
CA VAL A 29 20.74 -19.38 -7.13
C VAL A 29 21.66 -18.63 -8.06
N THR A 30 21.74 -19.09 -9.32
CA THR A 30 22.40 -18.33 -10.37
C THR A 30 21.68 -16.98 -10.56
N PRO A 31 22.39 -15.83 -10.51
CA PRO A 31 21.77 -14.53 -10.69
C PRO A 31 20.96 -14.42 -11.98
N GLU A 32 19.71 -13.96 -11.89
CA GLU A 32 18.81 -13.81 -13.05
C GLU A 32 19.39 -12.84 -14.06
N ILE A 33 20.19 -11.87 -13.63
CA ILE A 33 20.82 -10.89 -14.53
C ILE A 33 21.66 -11.54 -15.64
N HIS A 34 22.21 -12.74 -15.44
CA HIS A 34 22.93 -13.50 -16.48
C HIS A 34 22.01 -14.10 -17.56
N TYR A 35 20.72 -14.21 -17.25
CA TYR A 35 19.66 -14.78 -18.07
C TYR A 35 18.43 -13.87 -18.11
N TYR A 36 18.64 -12.55 -18.11
CA TYR A 36 17.58 -11.56 -17.95
C TYR A 36 16.54 -11.59 -19.07
N THR A 37 16.89 -12.13 -20.25
CA THR A 37 15.96 -12.33 -21.35
C THR A 37 15.05 -13.54 -21.16
N GLU A 38 15.52 -14.56 -20.45
CA GLU A 38 14.80 -15.78 -20.11
C GLU A 38 14.01 -15.65 -18.80
N GLY A 39 14.47 -14.83 -17.86
CA GLY A 39 13.80 -14.51 -16.58
C GLY A 39 13.40 -15.72 -15.73
N PRO A 40 14.32 -16.65 -15.40
CA PRO A 40 13.98 -17.88 -14.69
C PRO A 40 13.41 -17.66 -13.28
N CYS A 41 13.97 -16.74 -12.48
CA CYS A 41 13.43 -16.45 -11.14
C CYS A 41 12.08 -15.73 -11.24
N ARG A 42 11.85 -14.92 -12.27
CA ARG A 42 10.55 -14.28 -12.52
C ARG A 42 9.47 -15.30 -12.87
N TYR A 43 9.77 -16.29 -13.72
CA TYR A 43 8.88 -17.41 -14.02
C TYR A 43 8.57 -18.24 -12.76
N LEU A 44 9.59 -18.60 -11.99
CA LEU A 44 9.42 -19.40 -10.78
C LEU A 44 8.71 -18.63 -9.65
N GLY A 45 9.01 -17.34 -9.51
CA GLY A 45 8.36 -16.44 -8.57
C GLY A 45 6.86 -16.29 -8.86
N HIS A 46 6.49 -16.21 -10.15
CA HIS A 46 5.09 -16.18 -10.56
C HIS A 46 4.31 -17.43 -10.16
N LEU A 47 4.91 -18.62 -10.24
CA LEU A 47 4.25 -19.88 -9.88
C LEU A 47 4.26 -20.15 -8.37
N ILE A 48 5.43 -20.07 -7.74
CA ILE A 48 5.58 -20.34 -6.29
C ILE A 48 4.86 -19.26 -5.47
N GLY A 49 4.87 -18.02 -5.96
CA GLY A 49 4.18 -16.87 -5.38
C GLY A 49 2.74 -16.67 -5.86
N HIS A 50 2.17 -17.63 -6.61
CA HIS A 50 0.80 -17.52 -7.10
C HIS A 50 -0.21 -17.55 -5.94
N GLU A 51 -1.31 -16.80 -6.05
CA GLU A 51 -2.32 -16.71 -4.99
C GLU A 51 -3.72 -17.22 -5.39
N GLY A 52 -3.89 -17.63 -6.66
CA GLY A 52 -5.10 -18.28 -7.14
C GLY A 52 -5.27 -19.73 -6.65
N GLU A 53 -6.44 -20.32 -6.91
CA GLU A 53 -6.79 -21.69 -6.54
C GLU A 53 -5.73 -22.73 -6.95
N GLY A 54 -5.45 -23.68 -6.05
CA GLY A 54 -4.44 -24.73 -6.24
C GLY A 54 -2.99 -24.33 -5.96
N SER A 55 -2.72 -23.04 -5.74
CA SER A 55 -1.40 -22.55 -5.35
C SER A 55 -1.02 -22.94 -3.92
N LEU A 56 0.28 -22.84 -3.61
CA LEU A 56 0.78 -23.01 -2.24
C LEU A 56 0.07 -22.06 -1.27
N TYR A 57 -0.01 -20.77 -1.61
CA TYR A 57 -0.63 -19.79 -0.72
C TYR A 57 -2.12 -20.06 -0.50
N TYR A 58 -2.85 -20.43 -1.56
CA TYR A 58 -4.27 -20.79 -1.45
C TYR A 58 -4.51 -21.90 -0.43
N ILE A 59 -3.68 -22.96 -0.45
CA ILE A 59 -3.76 -24.05 0.52
C ILE A 59 -3.43 -23.57 1.94
N LEU A 60 -2.33 -22.84 2.11
CA LEU A 60 -1.93 -22.32 3.42
C LEU A 60 -2.98 -21.37 4.02
N LYS A 61 -3.62 -20.56 3.19
CA LYS A 61 -4.71 -19.66 3.57
C LYS A 61 -5.95 -20.45 3.97
N THR A 62 -6.36 -21.45 3.19
CA THR A 62 -7.51 -22.32 3.48
C THR A 62 -7.32 -23.08 4.80
N LEU A 63 -6.10 -23.52 5.10
CA LEU A 63 -5.75 -24.15 6.38
C LEU A 63 -5.64 -23.16 7.54
N GLY A 64 -5.72 -21.85 7.27
CA GLY A 64 -5.57 -20.81 8.29
C GLY A 64 -4.14 -20.64 8.80
N TRP A 65 -3.13 -21.08 8.05
CA TRP A 65 -1.72 -21.08 8.43
C TRP A 65 -0.94 -19.85 7.96
N ALA A 66 -1.41 -19.17 6.91
CA ALA A 66 -0.72 -18.00 6.36
C ALA A 66 -1.69 -16.85 6.04
N THR A 67 -1.15 -15.63 6.09
CA THR A 67 -1.84 -14.38 5.74
C THR A 67 -1.22 -13.68 4.53
N GLY A 68 -0.06 -14.16 4.06
CA GLY A 68 0.57 -13.68 2.84
C GLY A 68 1.73 -14.58 2.42
N LEU A 69 2.03 -14.60 1.13
CA LEU A 69 3.18 -15.30 0.56
C LEU A 69 3.79 -14.47 -0.57
N SER A 70 5.10 -14.39 -0.62
CA SER A 70 5.83 -13.82 -1.76
C SER A 70 7.00 -14.70 -2.14
N ALA A 71 7.30 -14.78 -3.43
CA ALA A 71 8.41 -15.57 -3.95
C ALA A 71 9.13 -14.84 -5.10
N GLY A 72 10.45 -14.95 -5.13
CA GLY A 72 11.25 -14.37 -6.21
C GLY A 72 12.73 -14.20 -5.86
N GLU A 73 13.46 -13.59 -6.78
CA GLU A 73 14.86 -13.22 -6.59
C GLU A 73 15.03 -12.08 -5.58
N SER A 74 16.08 -12.13 -4.76
CA SER A 74 16.41 -11.12 -3.76
C SER A 74 17.89 -11.19 -3.35
N ASP A 75 18.38 -10.17 -2.63
CA ASP A 75 19.76 -10.06 -2.13
C ASP A 75 20.81 -10.44 -3.18
N TRP A 76 20.68 -9.88 -4.39
CA TRP A 76 21.49 -10.26 -5.53
C TRP A 76 22.54 -9.20 -5.90
N ASN A 77 23.58 -9.65 -6.59
CA ASN A 77 24.50 -8.85 -7.38
C ASN A 77 24.97 -9.68 -8.59
N LEU A 78 26.00 -9.21 -9.30
CA LEU A 78 26.51 -9.92 -10.49
C LEU A 78 27.12 -11.30 -10.17
N ASP A 79 27.54 -11.55 -8.93
CA ASP A 79 28.25 -12.76 -8.53
C ASP A 79 27.35 -13.79 -7.82
N PHE A 80 26.34 -13.33 -7.07
CA PHE A 80 25.43 -14.22 -6.34
C PHE A 80 24.02 -13.66 -6.24
N SER A 81 23.07 -14.56 -6.02
CA SER A 81 21.66 -14.23 -5.85
C SER A 81 20.96 -15.23 -4.94
N PHE A 82 19.83 -14.85 -4.34
CA PHE A 82 18.97 -15.75 -3.59
C PHE A 82 17.55 -15.75 -4.15
N PHE A 83 17.03 -16.95 -4.44
CA PHE A 83 15.60 -17.13 -4.57
C PHE A 83 15.01 -17.28 -3.17
N LYS A 84 14.02 -16.46 -2.81
CA LYS A 84 13.37 -16.48 -1.51
C LYS A 84 11.88 -16.72 -1.62
N VAL A 85 11.37 -17.47 -0.66
CA VAL A 85 9.94 -17.61 -0.36
C VAL A 85 9.72 -17.06 1.04
N VAL A 86 8.89 -16.04 1.16
CA VAL A 86 8.54 -15.41 2.45
C VAL A 86 7.06 -15.66 2.71
N ILE A 87 6.76 -16.26 3.86
CA ILE A 87 5.41 -16.59 4.30
C ILE A 87 5.15 -15.85 5.61
N GLU A 88 4.10 -15.02 5.62
CA GLU A 88 3.57 -14.40 6.84
C GLU A 88 2.63 -15.41 7.51
N LEU A 89 2.91 -15.76 8.75
CA LEU A 89 2.27 -16.87 9.44
C LEU A 89 1.28 -16.40 10.49
N THR A 90 0.18 -17.16 10.62
CA THR A 90 -0.71 -17.09 11.78
C THR A 90 -0.08 -17.79 12.99
N ASP A 91 -0.68 -17.64 14.16
CA ASP A 91 -0.32 -18.42 15.35
C ASP A 91 -0.47 -19.93 15.08
N ALA A 92 -1.53 -20.34 14.38
CA ALA A 92 -1.70 -21.72 13.95
C ALA A 92 -0.60 -22.16 12.97
N GLY A 93 -0.25 -21.32 11.99
CA GLY A 93 0.83 -21.62 11.04
C GLY A 93 2.20 -21.76 11.69
N HIS A 94 2.46 -21.02 12.77
CA HIS A 94 3.68 -21.14 13.57
C HIS A 94 3.85 -22.54 14.17
N GLU A 95 2.75 -23.20 14.58
CA GLU A 95 2.78 -24.57 15.11
C GLU A 95 2.93 -25.63 14.01
N HIS A 96 2.65 -25.28 12.75
CA HIS A 96 2.67 -26.17 11.58
C HIS A 96 3.83 -25.94 10.62
N ILE A 97 4.93 -25.32 11.06
CA ILE A 97 6.08 -24.96 10.19
C ILE A 97 6.61 -26.13 9.36
N GLN A 98 6.68 -27.32 9.96
CA GLN A 98 7.19 -28.52 9.28
C GLN A 98 6.26 -28.89 8.11
N ASP A 99 4.95 -28.86 8.33
CA ASP A 99 3.95 -29.12 7.30
C ASP A 99 4.00 -28.07 6.18
N ILE A 100 4.16 -26.79 6.54
CA ILE A 100 4.28 -25.67 5.59
C ILE A 100 5.51 -25.84 4.68
N ILE A 101 6.66 -26.18 5.26
CA ILE A 101 7.89 -26.44 4.50
C ILE A 101 7.71 -27.68 3.62
N GLY A 102 7.08 -28.73 4.16
CA GLY A 102 6.72 -29.92 3.40
C GLY A 102 5.83 -29.62 2.19
N LEU A 103 4.80 -28.79 2.34
CA LEU A 103 3.93 -28.34 1.26
C LEU A 103 4.68 -27.52 0.21
N LEU A 104 5.59 -26.62 0.63
CA LEU A 104 6.44 -25.87 -0.28
C LEU A 104 7.30 -26.78 -1.15
N PHE A 105 7.96 -27.77 -0.55
CA PHE A 105 8.77 -28.73 -1.30
C PHE A 105 7.92 -29.69 -2.15
N LYS A 106 6.68 -30.03 -1.73
CA LYS A 106 5.73 -30.73 -2.62
C LYS A 106 5.39 -29.88 -3.84
N TYR A 107 5.18 -28.58 -3.67
CA TYR A 107 4.90 -27.67 -4.78
C TYR A 107 6.10 -27.53 -5.72
N ILE A 108 7.32 -27.38 -5.19
CA ILE A 108 8.55 -27.37 -6.00
C ILE A 108 8.69 -28.69 -6.79
N LYS A 109 8.44 -29.84 -6.15
CA LYS A 109 8.43 -31.14 -6.85
C LYS A 109 7.37 -31.19 -7.93
N LEU A 110 6.16 -30.68 -7.68
CA LEU A 110 5.12 -30.60 -8.70
C LEU A 110 5.63 -29.82 -9.92
N LEU A 111 6.25 -28.66 -9.73
CA LEU A 111 6.84 -27.88 -10.83
C LEU A 111 7.91 -28.67 -11.59
N GLN A 112 8.77 -29.40 -10.89
CA GLN A 112 9.80 -30.27 -11.51
C GLN A 112 9.18 -31.40 -12.36
N HIS A 113 8.08 -32.01 -11.90
CA HIS A 113 7.41 -33.10 -12.64
C HIS A 113 6.56 -32.59 -13.80
N SER A 114 5.90 -31.44 -13.64
CA SER A 114 5.08 -30.83 -14.69
C SER A 114 5.94 -30.25 -15.83
N GLY A 115 7.20 -29.91 -15.55
CA GLY A 115 8.09 -29.26 -16.51
C GLY A 115 7.72 -27.80 -16.75
N VAL A 116 8.54 -27.12 -17.55
CA VAL A 116 8.33 -25.70 -17.88
C VAL A 116 7.31 -25.57 -19.01
N CYS A 117 6.20 -24.86 -18.72
CA CYS A 117 5.09 -24.70 -19.64
C CYS A 117 5.25 -23.42 -20.48
N GLN A 118 5.31 -23.58 -21.80
CA GLN A 118 5.45 -22.43 -22.71
C GLN A 118 4.30 -21.43 -22.58
N TRP A 119 3.06 -21.89 -22.44
CA TRP A 119 1.90 -21.01 -22.36
C TRP A 119 1.95 -20.06 -21.15
N ILE A 120 2.51 -20.49 -20.00
CA ILE A 120 2.71 -19.64 -18.82
C ILE A 120 3.76 -18.57 -19.11
N PHE A 121 4.84 -18.96 -19.78
CA PHE A 121 5.86 -18.00 -20.21
C PHE A 121 5.29 -16.97 -21.18
N ASP A 122 4.49 -17.41 -22.15
CA ASP A 122 3.86 -16.54 -23.14
C ASP A 122 2.89 -15.56 -22.47
N GLU A 123 2.08 -16.00 -21.49
CA GLU A 123 1.22 -15.11 -20.69
C GLU A 123 2.05 -14.07 -19.92
N LEU A 124 3.10 -14.49 -19.23
CA LEU A 124 4.01 -13.58 -18.51
C LEU A 124 4.64 -12.56 -19.46
N SER A 125 5.19 -13.02 -20.59
CA SER A 125 5.79 -12.17 -21.61
C SER A 125 4.79 -11.15 -22.14
N ALA A 126 3.57 -11.58 -22.49
CA ALA A 126 2.52 -10.69 -23.01
C ALA A 126 2.10 -9.62 -22.00
N VAL A 127 1.98 -9.98 -20.72
CA VAL A 127 1.70 -9.03 -19.63
C VAL A 127 2.83 -7.99 -19.50
N CYS A 128 4.08 -8.43 -19.56
CA CYS A 128 5.26 -7.57 -19.45
C CYS A 128 5.36 -6.62 -20.65
N GLU A 129 5.17 -7.14 -21.86
CA GLU A 129 5.13 -6.36 -23.10
C GLU A 129 4.03 -5.31 -23.07
N THR A 130 2.82 -5.69 -22.66
CA THR A 130 1.69 -4.75 -22.50
C THR A 130 2.03 -3.65 -21.48
N LYS A 131 2.60 -4.03 -20.33
CA LYS A 131 3.01 -3.08 -19.28
C LYS A 131 4.04 -2.07 -19.78
N PHE A 132 4.98 -2.49 -20.62
CA PHE A 132 5.98 -1.60 -21.22
C PHE A 132 5.37 -0.65 -22.25
N HIS A 133 4.54 -1.18 -23.17
CA HIS A 133 3.89 -0.36 -24.20
C HIS A 133 2.99 0.74 -23.63
N TYR A 134 2.30 0.44 -22.53
CA TYR A 134 1.39 1.38 -21.86
C TYR A 134 1.90 1.81 -20.50
N GLN A 135 3.22 1.90 -20.33
CA GLN A 135 3.84 2.33 -19.08
C GLN A 135 3.45 3.78 -18.78
N ASP A 136 3.06 4.04 -17.53
CA ASP A 136 2.76 5.39 -17.07
C ASP A 136 4.05 6.23 -17.04
N LYS A 137 3.95 7.52 -17.37
CA LYS A 137 5.04 8.44 -17.08
C LYS A 137 5.23 8.52 -15.57
N ILE A 138 6.47 8.34 -15.15
CA ILE A 138 6.91 8.49 -13.76
C ILE A 138 7.65 9.82 -13.58
N PRO A 139 7.90 10.27 -12.35
CA PRO A 139 8.69 11.47 -12.10
C PRO A 139 10.05 11.42 -12.82
N PRO A 140 10.52 12.52 -13.44
CA PRO A 140 11.76 12.53 -14.22
C PRO A 140 12.99 12.07 -13.44
N ILE A 141 13.07 12.42 -12.14
CA ILE A 141 14.19 12.01 -11.29
C ILE A 141 14.25 10.48 -11.13
N ASP A 142 13.10 9.84 -10.91
CA ASP A 142 13.00 8.39 -10.79
C ASP A 142 13.33 7.72 -12.13
N TYR A 143 12.88 8.31 -13.24
CA TYR A 143 13.18 7.81 -14.58
C TYR A 143 14.69 7.81 -14.89
N VAL A 144 15.39 8.92 -14.59
CA VAL A 144 16.84 9.03 -14.80
C VAL A 144 17.60 8.06 -13.90
N VAL A 145 17.23 7.94 -12.63
CA VAL A 145 17.86 6.99 -11.68
C VAL A 145 17.70 5.55 -12.16
N ASN A 146 16.49 5.18 -12.60
CA ASN A 146 16.20 3.84 -13.11
C ASN A 146 17.03 3.52 -14.37
N ILE A 147 17.06 4.42 -15.35
CA ILE A 147 17.83 4.21 -16.58
C ILE A 147 19.32 4.17 -16.30
N ALA A 148 19.86 5.10 -15.50
CA ALA A 148 21.27 5.12 -15.16
C ALA A 148 21.72 3.81 -14.47
N SER A 149 20.84 3.21 -13.65
CA SER A 149 21.07 1.90 -13.06
C SER A 149 21.03 0.78 -14.11
N ASN A 150 20.04 0.79 -15.00
CA ASN A 150 19.94 -0.17 -16.11
C ASN A 150 21.16 -0.11 -17.05
N MET A 151 21.75 1.07 -17.26
CA MET A 151 22.94 1.25 -18.10
C MET A 151 24.18 0.49 -17.59
N GLN A 152 24.24 0.19 -16.30
CA GLN A 152 25.33 -0.59 -15.70
C GLN A 152 25.12 -2.11 -15.83
N LEU A 153 23.89 -2.53 -16.11
CA LEU A 153 23.45 -3.93 -16.04
C LEU A 153 23.16 -4.53 -17.42
N TYR A 154 22.58 -3.72 -18.33
CA TYR A 154 22.06 -4.19 -19.60
C TYR A 154 22.81 -3.58 -20.80
N PRO A 155 22.85 -4.26 -21.95
CA PRO A 155 23.40 -3.69 -23.17
C PRO A 155 22.56 -2.48 -23.64
N PRO A 156 23.13 -1.55 -24.44
CA PRO A 156 22.45 -0.31 -24.85
C PRO A 156 21.05 -0.45 -25.45
N ARG A 157 20.80 -1.53 -26.20
CA ARG A 157 19.48 -1.81 -26.77
C ARG A 157 18.39 -2.08 -25.73
N ASP A 158 18.76 -2.49 -24.51
CA ASP A 158 17.85 -2.99 -23.48
C ASP A 158 17.73 -2.04 -22.28
N TRP A 159 18.34 -0.84 -22.32
CA TRP A 159 18.30 0.13 -21.21
C TRP A 159 16.87 0.53 -20.77
N LEU A 160 15.91 0.48 -21.70
CA LEU A 160 14.50 0.81 -21.45
C LEU A 160 13.61 -0.41 -21.24
N VAL A 161 14.07 -1.61 -21.65
CA VAL A 161 13.28 -2.84 -21.83
C VAL A 161 12.94 -3.50 -20.49
N GLY A 162 13.51 -3.05 -19.36
CA GLY A 162 13.39 -3.74 -18.06
C GLY A 162 11.98 -4.23 -17.67
N SER A 163 10.92 -3.47 -18.00
CA SER A 163 9.53 -3.86 -17.72
C SER A 163 8.90 -4.84 -18.71
N SER A 164 9.45 -5.02 -19.92
CA SER A 164 8.99 -5.98 -20.95
C SER A 164 9.68 -7.35 -20.91
N LEU A 165 10.55 -7.60 -19.95
CA LEU A 165 11.18 -8.91 -19.74
C LEU A 165 10.31 -9.82 -18.87
N PRO A 166 10.37 -11.16 -19.02
CA PRO A 166 11.21 -11.91 -19.97
C PRO A 166 10.66 -11.90 -21.41
N SER A 167 11.50 -12.24 -22.39
CA SER A 167 11.16 -12.23 -23.83
C SER A 167 11.62 -13.47 -24.62
N LYS A 168 12.51 -14.29 -24.06
CA LYS A 168 13.03 -15.50 -24.72
C LYS A 168 12.72 -16.74 -23.90
N PHE A 169 11.89 -17.63 -24.45
CA PHE A 169 11.57 -18.89 -23.78
C PHE A 169 12.76 -19.85 -23.83
N SER A 170 13.22 -20.31 -22.66
CA SER A 170 14.23 -21.36 -22.53
C SER A 170 13.89 -22.29 -21.36
N PRO A 171 13.25 -23.45 -21.64
CA PRO A 171 12.94 -24.45 -20.61
C PRO A 171 14.17 -24.84 -19.79
N SER A 172 15.29 -25.11 -20.46
CA SER A 172 16.53 -25.57 -19.82
C SER A 172 17.10 -24.57 -18.81
N VAL A 173 17.00 -23.27 -19.07
CA VAL A 173 17.50 -22.23 -18.15
C VAL A 173 16.59 -22.11 -16.92
N ILE A 174 15.28 -22.22 -17.13
CA ILE A 174 14.28 -22.19 -16.05
C ILE A 174 14.41 -23.45 -15.17
N GLU A 175 14.55 -24.63 -15.79
CA GLU A 175 14.80 -25.91 -15.11
C GLU A 175 16.09 -25.89 -14.30
N MET A 176 17.17 -25.31 -14.85
CA MET A 176 18.44 -25.15 -14.12
C MET A 176 18.25 -24.41 -12.78
N VAL A 177 17.49 -23.32 -12.75
CA VAL A 177 17.24 -22.57 -11.50
C VAL A 177 16.26 -23.32 -10.61
N LEU A 178 15.25 -23.97 -11.17
CA LEU A 178 14.30 -24.80 -10.42
C LEU A 178 15.00 -25.94 -9.67
N ASP A 179 16.00 -26.58 -10.30
CA ASP A 179 16.79 -27.64 -9.69
C ASP A 179 17.69 -27.15 -8.54
N GLN A 180 18.03 -25.86 -8.52
CA GLN A 180 18.77 -25.25 -7.40
C GLN A 180 17.91 -25.07 -6.15
N LEU A 181 16.57 -25.08 -6.27
CA LEU A 181 15.60 -25.02 -5.18
C LEU A 181 15.48 -26.37 -4.44
N SER A 182 16.62 -26.92 -4.03
CA SER A 182 16.73 -28.26 -3.43
C SER A 182 16.85 -28.23 -1.90
N PRO A 183 16.49 -29.33 -1.22
CA PRO A 183 16.72 -29.47 0.23
C PRO A 183 18.20 -29.38 0.63
N ASN A 184 19.13 -29.67 -0.28
CA ASN A 184 20.57 -29.64 -0.02
C ASN A 184 21.15 -28.22 0.04
N ASN A 185 20.43 -27.24 -0.51
CA ASN A 185 20.93 -25.87 -0.68
C ASN A 185 20.06 -24.83 0.04
N VAL A 186 19.20 -25.27 0.96
CA VAL A 186 18.20 -24.41 1.60
C VAL A 186 18.72 -23.74 2.87
N ARG A 187 18.25 -22.52 3.13
CA ARG A 187 18.39 -21.79 4.38
C ARG A 187 17.01 -21.37 4.86
N ILE A 188 16.66 -21.72 6.10
CA ILE A 188 15.35 -21.45 6.66
C ILE A 188 15.53 -20.45 7.80
N PHE A 189 14.82 -19.32 7.74
CA PHE A 189 14.77 -18.32 8.79
C PHE A 189 13.37 -18.30 9.36
N TRP A 190 13.27 -18.59 10.65
CA TRP A 190 12.03 -18.65 11.39
C TRP A 190 12.01 -17.55 12.45
N GLU A 191 11.22 -16.52 12.18
CA GLU A 191 11.09 -15.35 13.03
C GLU A 191 9.84 -15.51 13.91
N SER A 192 10.01 -15.45 15.23
CA SER A 192 8.90 -15.47 16.17
C SER A 192 9.30 -14.92 17.54
N LYS A 193 8.37 -14.19 18.17
CA LYS A 193 8.49 -13.79 19.57
C LYS A 193 8.54 -14.97 20.54
N ASN A 194 8.03 -16.13 20.16
CA ASN A 194 8.01 -17.33 21.02
C ASN A 194 9.43 -17.88 21.30
N PHE A 195 10.45 -17.42 20.57
CA PHE A 195 11.84 -17.78 20.82
C PHE A 195 12.56 -16.91 21.85
N GLU A 196 11.88 -15.92 22.43
CA GLU A 196 12.45 -15.10 23.49
C GLU A 196 12.86 -15.98 24.69
N GLY A 197 14.09 -15.79 25.17
CA GLY A 197 14.70 -16.65 26.20
C GLY A 197 15.20 -18.03 25.72
N HIS A 198 14.97 -18.40 24.46
CA HIS A 198 15.33 -19.71 23.89
C HIS A 198 16.41 -19.61 22.78
N THR A 199 17.17 -18.51 22.76
CA THR A 199 18.23 -18.24 21.78
C THR A 199 19.60 -18.12 22.46
N ASP A 200 20.68 -18.45 21.76
CA ASP A 200 22.03 -18.60 22.32
C ASP A 200 23.08 -17.68 21.66
N LYS A 201 22.70 -16.92 20.64
CA LYS A 201 23.57 -15.99 19.92
C LYS A 201 22.94 -14.60 19.85
N VAL A 202 23.81 -13.60 19.70
CA VAL A 202 23.44 -12.20 19.55
C VAL A 202 24.20 -11.62 18.37
N GLU A 203 23.49 -11.01 17.44
CA GLU A 203 24.09 -10.31 16.30
C GLU A 203 24.72 -8.99 16.79
N PRO A 204 26.01 -8.72 16.48
CA PRO A 204 26.78 -7.65 17.11
C PRO A 204 26.31 -6.21 16.83
N TRP A 205 25.65 -5.94 15.71
CA TRP A 205 25.31 -4.57 15.31
C TRP A 205 23.93 -4.11 15.78
N TYR A 206 22.94 -4.98 15.69
CA TYR A 206 21.55 -4.70 16.04
C TYR A 206 21.12 -5.38 17.35
N GLY A 207 21.97 -6.22 17.94
CA GLY A 207 21.65 -6.95 19.17
C GLY A 207 20.55 -8.00 18.97
N THR A 208 20.29 -8.43 17.73
CA THR A 208 19.22 -9.39 17.46
C THR A 208 19.59 -10.75 18.02
N THR A 209 18.75 -11.31 18.88
CA THR A 209 18.97 -12.63 19.49
C THR A 209 18.46 -13.75 18.58
N TYR A 210 19.27 -14.78 18.39
CA TYR A 210 18.97 -15.89 17.48
C TYR A 210 19.66 -17.19 17.89
N SER A 211 19.25 -18.31 17.29
CA SER A 211 19.94 -19.59 17.37
C SER A 211 20.07 -20.22 15.99
N ILE A 212 21.05 -21.10 15.81
CA ILE A 212 21.28 -21.83 14.55
C ILE A 212 21.23 -23.33 14.83
N GLU A 213 20.40 -24.02 14.06
CA GLU A 213 20.28 -25.47 14.03
C GLU A 213 20.70 -25.99 12.64
N ARG A 214 21.34 -27.16 12.60
CA ARG A 214 21.55 -27.86 11.33
C ARG A 214 20.30 -28.65 10.98
N ILE A 215 19.88 -28.56 9.73
CA ILE A 215 18.81 -29.38 9.17
C ILE A 215 19.39 -30.37 8.17
N THR A 216 18.85 -31.57 8.08
CA THR A 216 19.29 -32.56 7.08
C THR A 216 18.26 -32.69 5.97
N SER A 217 18.70 -33.10 4.79
CA SER A 217 17.78 -33.36 3.66
C SER A 217 16.81 -34.51 3.97
N SER A 218 17.22 -35.48 4.81
CA SER A 218 16.31 -36.51 5.32
C SER A 218 15.19 -35.92 6.17
N THR A 219 15.48 -34.97 7.06
CA THR A 219 14.46 -34.28 7.86
C THR A 219 13.46 -33.53 6.99
N ILE A 220 13.93 -32.82 5.96
CA ILE A 220 13.02 -32.13 5.01
C ILE A 220 12.18 -33.14 4.24
N GLN A 221 12.76 -34.28 3.86
CA GLN A 221 12.02 -35.33 3.16
C GLN A 221 10.96 -36.00 4.06
N GLU A 222 11.22 -36.13 5.36
CA GLU A 222 10.21 -36.55 6.35
C GLU A 222 9.05 -35.55 6.40
N TRP A 223 9.34 -34.24 6.44
CA TRP A 223 8.31 -33.19 6.40
C TRP A 223 7.49 -33.21 5.12
N VAL A 224 8.12 -33.48 3.98
CA VAL A 224 7.41 -33.66 2.69
C VAL A 224 6.47 -34.86 2.74
N VAL A 225 6.84 -35.94 3.43
CA VAL A 225 5.98 -37.13 3.55
C VAL A 225 4.84 -36.90 4.55
N SER A 226 5.11 -36.22 5.67
CA SER A 226 4.13 -35.97 6.72
C SER A 226 3.13 -34.87 6.36
N ALA A 227 3.52 -33.91 5.53
CA ALA A 227 2.67 -32.78 5.17
C ALA A 227 1.30 -33.25 4.60
N PRO A 228 0.23 -32.47 4.82
CA PRO A 228 -1.11 -32.79 4.33
C PRO A 228 -1.15 -33.11 2.83
N LYS A 229 -2.09 -33.98 2.44
CA LYS A 229 -2.36 -34.30 1.04
C LYS A 229 -3.40 -33.32 0.51
N GLU A 230 -2.92 -32.24 -0.07
CA GLU A 230 -3.73 -31.17 -0.62
C GLU A 230 -3.68 -31.15 -2.15
N ASN A 231 -4.70 -30.56 -2.77
CA ASN A 231 -4.80 -30.46 -4.23
C ASN A 231 -3.94 -29.31 -4.78
N LEU A 232 -2.62 -29.48 -4.75
CA LEU A 232 -1.68 -28.55 -5.38
C LEU A 232 -1.66 -28.76 -6.89
N HIS A 233 -1.84 -27.69 -7.66
CA HIS A 233 -1.76 -27.72 -9.13
C HIS A 233 -1.22 -26.41 -9.71
N LEU A 234 -0.91 -26.43 -11.01
CA LEU A 234 -0.56 -25.22 -11.76
C LEU A 234 -1.77 -24.28 -11.88
N PRO A 235 -1.55 -22.97 -12.03
CA PRO A 235 -2.64 -22.02 -12.22
C PRO A 235 -3.40 -22.29 -13.53
N ALA A 236 -4.64 -21.80 -13.58
CA ALA A 236 -5.42 -21.78 -14.82
C ALA A 236 -5.01 -20.57 -15.69
N PRO A 237 -5.29 -20.59 -17.01
CA PRO A 237 -5.06 -19.44 -17.88
C PRO A 237 -5.73 -18.16 -17.38
N ASN A 238 -5.03 -17.04 -17.48
CA ASN A 238 -5.49 -15.78 -16.90
C ASN A 238 -6.53 -15.07 -17.77
N ILE A 239 -7.79 -15.09 -17.33
CA ILE A 239 -8.92 -14.47 -18.04
C ILE A 239 -8.90 -12.92 -18.06
N PHE A 240 -8.05 -12.30 -17.25
CA PHE A 240 -7.96 -10.85 -17.12
C PHE A 240 -6.94 -10.19 -18.05
N ILE A 241 -6.13 -10.98 -18.78
CA ILE A 241 -5.20 -10.42 -19.77
C ILE A 241 -6.00 -9.62 -20.81
N PRO A 242 -5.71 -8.31 -20.98
CA PRO A 242 -6.52 -7.46 -21.82
C PRO A 242 -6.26 -7.75 -23.30
N THR A 243 -7.32 -8.10 -24.05
CA THR A 243 -7.24 -8.28 -25.51
C THR A 243 -7.70 -7.07 -26.31
N ASP A 244 -8.48 -6.17 -25.70
CA ASP A 244 -8.87 -4.88 -26.28
C ASP A 244 -8.15 -3.76 -25.53
N LEU A 245 -7.32 -3.03 -26.27
CA LEU A 245 -6.54 -1.89 -25.80
C LEU A 245 -6.83 -0.65 -26.66
N SER A 246 -7.99 -0.64 -27.33
CA SER A 246 -8.43 0.48 -28.16
C SER A 246 -8.72 1.72 -27.31
N LEU A 247 -8.35 2.88 -27.86
CA LEU A 247 -8.61 4.17 -27.23
C LEU A 247 -9.99 4.69 -27.68
N LYS A 248 -10.83 5.03 -26.72
CA LYS A 248 -12.14 5.65 -26.94
C LYS A 248 -11.94 7.09 -27.41
N THR A 249 -12.75 7.53 -28.37
CA THR A 249 -12.68 8.90 -28.89
C THR A 249 -13.59 9.81 -28.09
N VAL A 250 -13.01 10.80 -27.41
CA VAL A 250 -13.77 11.77 -26.62
C VAL A 250 -14.20 12.92 -27.53
N GLN A 251 -15.50 13.08 -27.76
CA GLN A 251 -16.04 14.14 -28.62
C GLN A 251 -15.98 15.53 -27.95
N GLU A 252 -16.01 15.58 -26.61
CA GLU A 252 -16.04 16.83 -25.84
C GLU A 252 -14.68 17.15 -25.19
N LYS A 253 -14.27 18.42 -25.24
CA LYS A 253 -13.08 18.91 -24.52
C LYS A 253 -13.38 19.10 -23.03
N VAL A 254 -13.67 18.02 -22.32
CA VAL A 254 -13.89 18.04 -20.87
C VAL A 254 -12.54 18.27 -20.17
N LYS A 255 -12.34 19.48 -19.63
CA LYS A 255 -11.11 19.85 -18.92
C LYS A 255 -11.08 19.35 -17.47
N PHE A 256 -12.23 19.37 -16.80
CA PHE A 256 -12.38 19.04 -15.38
C PHE A 256 -13.46 17.96 -15.18
N PRO A 257 -13.47 17.26 -14.03
CA PRO A 257 -14.56 16.36 -13.71
C PRO A 257 -15.92 17.06 -13.76
N ILE A 258 -16.91 16.34 -14.30
CA ILE A 258 -18.31 16.77 -14.35
C ILE A 258 -19.18 15.82 -13.53
N LEU A 259 -20.19 16.36 -12.86
CA LEU A 259 -21.23 15.55 -12.22
C LEU A 259 -22.18 15.05 -13.32
N LEU A 260 -22.01 13.80 -13.75
CA LEU A 260 -22.84 13.20 -14.80
C LEU A 260 -24.24 12.88 -14.29
N SER A 261 -24.33 12.29 -13.11
CA SER A 261 -25.60 11.90 -12.52
C SER A 261 -25.58 12.05 -11.01
N ARG A 262 -26.75 12.36 -10.44
CA ARG A 262 -26.97 12.42 -9.00
C ARG A 262 -28.34 11.87 -8.68
N SER A 263 -28.39 10.92 -7.75
CA SER A 263 -29.61 10.33 -7.23
C SER A 263 -29.64 10.46 -5.69
N SER A 264 -30.64 9.87 -5.04
CA SER A 264 -30.62 9.70 -3.59
C SER A 264 -29.60 8.65 -3.13
N TYR A 265 -29.10 7.81 -4.03
CA TYR A 265 -28.19 6.71 -3.73
C TYR A 265 -26.74 7.07 -3.99
N SER A 266 -26.48 7.86 -5.04
CA SER A 266 -25.13 8.10 -5.52
C SER A 266 -24.94 9.48 -6.19
N ALA A 267 -23.69 9.93 -6.24
CA ALA A 267 -23.21 11.00 -7.12
C ALA A 267 -22.08 10.46 -7.99
N LEU A 268 -22.25 10.54 -9.32
CA LEU A 268 -21.25 10.12 -10.29
C LEU A 268 -20.51 11.33 -10.87
N TRP A 269 -19.24 11.45 -10.50
CA TRP A 269 -18.27 12.32 -11.15
C TRP A 269 -17.54 11.56 -12.26
N TYR A 270 -17.35 12.22 -13.39
CA TYR A 270 -16.68 11.62 -14.53
C TYR A 270 -15.73 12.58 -15.21
N LYS A 271 -14.59 12.04 -15.64
CA LYS A 271 -13.64 12.75 -16.50
C LYS A 271 -13.03 11.80 -17.53
N PRO A 272 -13.28 11.96 -18.83
CA PRO A 272 -12.62 11.14 -19.84
C PRO A 272 -11.11 11.42 -19.88
N ASP A 273 -10.33 10.46 -20.40
CA ASP A 273 -8.93 10.70 -20.70
C ASP A 273 -8.80 11.71 -21.86
N THR A 274 -8.21 12.86 -21.56
CA THR A 274 -7.96 13.94 -22.54
C THR A 274 -6.48 14.27 -22.67
N MET A 275 -5.59 13.53 -21.99
CA MET A 275 -4.18 13.90 -21.86
C MET A 275 -3.20 12.74 -22.04
N PHE A 276 -3.54 11.54 -21.56
CA PHE A 276 -2.58 10.43 -21.46
C PHE A 276 -2.65 9.48 -22.65
N SER A 277 -3.82 9.36 -23.27
CA SER A 277 -4.09 8.47 -24.41
C SER A 277 -3.65 7.02 -24.11
N THR A 278 -4.03 6.53 -22.93
CA THR A 278 -3.70 5.17 -22.47
C THR A 278 -4.97 4.33 -22.33
N PRO A 279 -4.92 3.00 -22.55
CA PRO A 279 -6.08 2.11 -22.43
C PRO A 279 -6.35 1.78 -20.95
N LYS A 280 -6.36 2.80 -20.09
CA LYS A 280 -6.49 2.66 -18.65
C LYS A 280 -7.65 3.47 -18.13
N ALA A 281 -8.26 2.98 -17.06
CA ALA A 281 -9.30 3.66 -16.34
C ALA A 281 -9.09 3.58 -14.83
N TYR A 282 -9.72 4.51 -14.14
CA TYR A 282 -9.71 4.70 -12.71
C TYR A 282 -11.15 4.76 -12.22
N VAL A 283 -11.48 3.95 -11.23
CA VAL A 283 -12.79 3.97 -10.56
C VAL A 283 -12.54 4.06 -9.07
N LYS A 284 -13.16 5.03 -8.42
CA LYS A 284 -13.17 5.14 -6.97
C LYS A 284 -14.59 5.32 -6.47
N ILE A 285 -14.94 4.57 -5.44
CA ILE A 285 -16.26 4.56 -4.81
C ILE A 285 -16.04 4.74 -3.31
N ASP A 286 -16.59 5.79 -2.73
CA ASP A 286 -16.67 5.99 -1.29
C ASP A 286 -18.06 5.59 -0.79
N PHE A 287 -18.09 4.64 0.14
CA PHE A 287 -19.30 4.19 0.82
C PHE A 287 -19.42 5.00 2.11
N SER A 288 -20.27 6.03 2.08
CA SER A 288 -20.58 6.84 3.26
C SER A 288 -21.64 6.11 4.10
N CYS A 289 -21.18 5.48 5.18
CA CYS A 289 -21.94 4.67 6.13
C CYS A 289 -21.87 5.29 7.54
N PRO A 290 -22.93 5.98 8.03
CA PRO A 290 -22.89 6.71 9.32
C PRO A 290 -22.59 5.85 10.56
N TYR A 291 -22.80 4.52 10.47
CA TYR A 291 -22.55 3.59 11.57
C TYR A 291 -21.18 2.89 11.49
N ALA A 292 -20.34 3.23 10.52
CA ALA A 292 -19.05 2.57 10.33
C ALA A 292 -17.99 2.96 11.37
N GLY A 293 -18.07 4.15 11.94
CA GLY A 293 -17.07 4.66 12.90
C GLY A 293 -17.67 5.32 14.14
N ASN A 294 -18.94 5.01 14.47
CA ASN A 294 -19.65 5.68 15.57
C ASN A 294 -19.26 5.19 16.98
N SER A 295 -18.44 4.15 17.09
CA SER A 295 -17.82 3.66 18.32
C SER A 295 -16.50 2.94 18.00
N PRO A 296 -15.63 2.68 18.99
CA PRO A 296 -14.42 1.87 18.79
C PRO A 296 -14.71 0.46 18.23
N GLU A 297 -15.80 -0.18 18.67
CA GLU A 297 -16.24 -1.48 18.14
C GLU A 297 -16.62 -1.38 16.67
N ALA A 298 -17.35 -0.33 16.28
CA ALA A 298 -17.76 -0.13 14.90
C ALA A 298 -16.54 0.07 13.99
N GLU A 299 -15.58 0.92 14.38
CA GLU A 299 -14.36 1.16 13.60
C GLU A 299 -13.56 -0.13 13.38
N VAL A 300 -13.39 -0.93 14.43
CA VAL A 300 -12.70 -2.23 14.35
C VAL A 300 -13.47 -3.22 13.48
N LEU A 301 -14.80 -3.30 13.61
CA LEU A 301 -15.63 -4.19 12.79
C LEU A 301 -15.63 -3.77 11.31
N THR A 302 -15.59 -2.47 11.00
CA THR A 302 -15.45 -1.95 9.63
C THR A 302 -14.07 -2.25 9.03
N ASP A 303 -12.99 -2.17 9.81
CA ASP A 303 -11.66 -2.59 9.36
C ASP A 303 -11.61 -4.10 9.08
N ILE A 304 -12.12 -4.93 10.00
CA ILE A 304 -12.19 -6.38 9.82
C ILE A 304 -13.06 -6.74 8.59
N PHE A 305 -14.20 -6.07 8.39
CA PHE A 305 -15.04 -6.23 7.20
C PHE A 305 -14.25 -5.95 5.92
N SER A 306 -13.57 -4.80 5.85
CA SER A 306 -12.82 -4.37 4.67
C SER A 306 -11.70 -5.35 4.33
N ARG A 307 -10.99 -5.86 5.35
CA ARG A 307 -9.92 -6.85 5.21
C ARG A 307 -10.45 -8.22 4.82
N LEU A 308 -11.55 -8.68 5.40
CA LEU A 308 -12.19 -9.94 4.99
C LEU A 308 -12.73 -9.88 3.56
N LEU A 309 -13.23 -8.72 3.13
CA LEU A 309 -13.67 -8.52 1.75
C LEU A 309 -12.49 -8.62 0.78
N MET A 310 -11.35 -8.00 1.09
CA MET A 310 -10.08 -8.21 0.36
C MET A 310 -9.68 -9.69 0.36
N ASP A 311 -9.68 -10.33 1.53
CA ASP A 311 -9.31 -11.74 1.71
C ASP A 311 -10.16 -12.66 0.82
N TYR A 312 -11.47 -12.46 0.77
CA TYR A 312 -12.36 -13.30 -0.04
C TYR A 312 -12.24 -13.07 -1.54
N LEU A 313 -11.86 -11.87 -1.96
CA LEU A 313 -11.70 -11.51 -3.37
C LEU A 313 -10.34 -11.94 -3.93
N ASN A 314 -9.34 -12.13 -3.05
CA ASN A 314 -7.94 -12.32 -3.42
C ASN A 314 -7.72 -13.38 -4.49
N GLU A 315 -8.35 -14.56 -4.33
CA GLU A 315 -8.14 -15.71 -5.24
C GLU A 315 -8.54 -15.41 -6.69
N TYR A 316 -9.63 -14.66 -6.86
CA TYR A 316 -10.12 -14.25 -8.17
C TYR A 316 -9.41 -13.00 -8.68
N ALA A 317 -9.23 -12.00 -7.82
CA ALA A 317 -8.70 -10.70 -8.18
C ALA A 317 -7.16 -10.69 -8.33
N TYR A 318 -6.45 -11.70 -7.83
CA TYR A 318 -5.03 -11.88 -8.08
C TYR A 318 -4.71 -12.01 -9.58
N TYR A 319 -5.53 -12.76 -10.33
CA TYR A 319 -5.41 -12.84 -11.79
C TYR A 319 -5.53 -11.46 -12.45
N ALA A 320 -6.44 -10.62 -11.96
CA ALA A 320 -6.56 -9.24 -12.44
C ALA A 320 -5.30 -8.41 -12.14
N GLN A 321 -4.76 -8.51 -10.92
CA GLN A 321 -3.54 -7.80 -10.54
C GLN A 321 -2.34 -8.20 -11.39
N VAL A 322 -2.16 -9.51 -11.65
CA VAL A 322 -1.13 -10.03 -12.56
C VAL A 322 -1.31 -9.44 -13.96
N ALA A 323 -2.54 -9.32 -14.44
CA ALA A 323 -2.86 -8.74 -15.75
C ALA A 323 -2.78 -7.19 -15.80
N GLY A 324 -2.34 -6.51 -14.73
CA GLY A 324 -2.20 -5.07 -14.67
C GLY A 324 -3.50 -4.31 -14.36
N LEU A 325 -4.49 -5.00 -13.79
CA LEU A 325 -5.72 -4.42 -13.25
C LEU A 325 -5.74 -4.54 -11.72
N TYR A 326 -5.50 -3.43 -11.04
CA TYR A 326 -5.38 -3.36 -9.59
C TYR A 326 -6.70 -2.96 -8.95
N TYR A 327 -6.94 -3.46 -7.74
CA TYR A 327 -8.01 -3.02 -6.87
C TYR A 327 -7.50 -2.83 -5.44
N GLY A 328 -8.23 -2.09 -4.63
CA GLY A 328 -7.98 -1.97 -3.20
C GLY A 328 -9.24 -1.57 -2.46
N ILE A 329 -9.39 -2.10 -1.25
CA ILE A 329 -10.50 -1.81 -0.34
C ILE A 329 -9.90 -1.42 1.00
N ASN A 330 -10.22 -0.22 1.47
CA ASN A 330 -9.68 0.32 2.71
C ASN A 330 -10.79 1.08 3.45
N THR A 331 -10.62 1.26 4.76
CA THR A 331 -11.48 2.16 5.53
C THR A 331 -11.30 3.62 5.07
N SER A 332 -12.32 4.43 5.31
CA SER A 332 -12.32 5.87 5.10
C SER A 332 -13.00 6.55 6.28
N ASP A 333 -12.85 7.87 6.40
CA ASP A 333 -13.50 8.67 7.45
C ASP A 333 -15.03 8.50 7.47
N SER A 334 -15.62 8.15 6.33
CA SER A 334 -17.06 7.97 6.13
C SER A 334 -17.49 6.49 6.13
N GLY A 335 -16.57 5.54 6.19
CA GLY A 335 -16.88 4.12 6.04
C GLY A 335 -15.76 3.34 5.37
N PHE A 336 -15.94 2.99 4.09
CA PHE A 336 -14.92 2.29 3.32
C PHE A 336 -14.91 2.72 1.85
N GLN A 337 -13.78 2.51 1.19
CA GLN A 337 -13.55 2.88 -0.20
C GLN A 337 -13.16 1.67 -1.04
N VAL A 338 -13.72 1.59 -2.25
CA VAL A 338 -13.29 0.66 -3.30
C VAL A 338 -12.57 1.47 -4.37
N THR A 339 -11.36 1.07 -4.71
CA THR A 339 -10.58 1.67 -5.81
C THR A 339 -10.23 0.59 -6.84
N LEU A 340 -10.45 0.85 -8.12
CA LEU A 340 -9.93 0.06 -9.24
C LEU A 340 -9.09 0.95 -10.16
N LEU A 341 -7.97 0.42 -10.65
CA LEU A 341 -7.06 1.13 -11.54
C LEU A 341 -6.34 0.14 -12.45
N GLY A 342 -6.33 0.37 -13.76
CA GLY A 342 -5.59 -0.45 -14.72
C GLY A 342 -6.24 -0.45 -16.08
N TYR A 343 -6.02 -1.52 -16.85
CA TYR A 343 -6.57 -1.63 -18.21
C TYR A 343 -8.10 -1.67 -18.22
N ASN A 344 -8.73 -0.83 -19.06
CA ASN A 344 -10.18 -0.61 -19.00
C ASN A 344 -11.02 -1.83 -19.44
N HIS A 345 -10.52 -2.67 -20.34
CA HIS A 345 -11.29 -3.77 -20.96
C HIS A 345 -11.92 -4.74 -19.95
N LYS A 346 -11.17 -5.21 -18.95
CA LYS A 346 -11.67 -6.15 -17.93
C LYS A 346 -12.05 -5.48 -16.60
N LEU A 347 -11.96 -4.16 -16.52
CA LEU A 347 -12.22 -3.39 -15.30
C LEU A 347 -13.67 -3.57 -14.81
N ARG A 348 -14.64 -3.53 -15.74
CA ARG A 348 -16.05 -3.67 -15.39
C ARG A 348 -16.35 -5.04 -14.78
N ILE A 349 -15.77 -6.11 -15.32
CA ILE A 349 -15.96 -7.47 -14.78
C ILE A 349 -15.50 -7.54 -13.33
N LEU A 350 -14.31 -7.00 -13.04
CA LEU A 350 -13.80 -6.96 -11.67
C LEU A 350 -14.68 -6.12 -10.75
N LEU A 351 -15.17 -4.96 -11.21
CA LEU A 351 -16.10 -4.13 -10.45
C LEU A 351 -17.38 -4.90 -10.10
N GLU A 352 -18.02 -5.53 -11.09
CA GLU A 352 -19.25 -6.31 -10.89
C GLU A 352 -19.04 -7.43 -9.86
N THR A 353 -17.91 -8.16 -9.93
CA THR A 353 -17.56 -9.18 -8.94
C THR A 353 -17.38 -8.62 -7.53
N ILE A 354 -16.73 -7.46 -7.37
CA ILE A 354 -16.56 -6.82 -6.06
C ILE A 354 -17.93 -6.45 -5.47
N ILE A 355 -18.81 -5.85 -6.27
CA ILE A 355 -20.14 -5.42 -5.82
C ILE A 355 -21.03 -6.62 -5.48
N GLU A 356 -21.00 -7.67 -6.30
CA GLU A 356 -21.69 -8.93 -6.00
C GLU A 356 -21.17 -9.53 -4.68
N LYS A 357 -19.86 -9.45 -4.44
CA LYS A 357 -19.28 -9.96 -3.20
C LYS A 357 -19.69 -9.16 -1.97
N ILE A 358 -19.83 -7.84 -2.09
CA ILE A 358 -20.40 -6.98 -1.03
C ILE A 358 -21.86 -7.37 -0.77
N ALA A 359 -22.67 -7.51 -1.83
CA ALA A 359 -24.09 -7.83 -1.72
C ALA A 359 -24.35 -9.21 -1.10
N THR A 360 -23.45 -10.17 -1.31
CA THR A 360 -23.60 -11.56 -0.86
C THR A 360 -22.67 -11.91 0.31
N PHE A 361 -22.08 -10.91 0.96
CA PHE A 361 -21.05 -11.11 1.97
C PHE A 361 -21.56 -11.96 3.15
N LYS A 362 -20.78 -12.99 3.50
CA LYS A 362 -21.03 -13.86 4.65
C LYS A 362 -19.77 -14.03 5.47
N VAL A 363 -19.88 -13.83 6.78
CA VAL A 363 -18.76 -14.00 7.71
C VAL A 363 -18.46 -15.50 7.85
N LYS A 364 -17.21 -15.88 7.57
CA LYS A 364 -16.67 -17.21 7.83
C LYS A 364 -15.88 -17.14 9.13
N ASN A 365 -16.23 -17.98 10.10
CA ASN A 365 -15.66 -17.89 11.45
C ASN A 365 -14.14 -18.12 11.47
N ASP A 366 -13.66 -19.11 10.72
CA ASP A 366 -12.25 -19.42 10.55
C ASP A 366 -11.45 -18.22 10.00
N ARG A 367 -11.97 -17.56 8.95
CA ARG A 367 -11.31 -16.38 8.37
C ARG A 367 -11.42 -15.16 9.28
N PHE A 368 -12.54 -14.97 9.98
CA PHE A 368 -12.70 -13.90 10.96
C PHE A 368 -11.62 -13.98 12.05
N LEU A 369 -11.36 -15.16 12.60
CA LEU A 369 -10.34 -15.35 13.64
C LEU A 369 -8.95 -14.97 13.14
N VAL A 370 -8.59 -15.37 11.92
CA VAL A 370 -7.30 -15.01 11.30
C VAL A 370 -7.15 -13.49 11.12
N ILE A 371 -8.19 -12.81 10.62
CA ILE A 371 -8.13 -11.35 10.43
C ILE A 371 -8.14 -10.63 11.79
N LYS A 372 -8.92 -11.09 12.77
CA LYS A 372 -8.93 -10.55 14.14
C LYS A 372 -7.54 -10.67 14.79
N GLU A 373 -6.87 -11.81 14.64
CA GLU A 373 -5.50 -12.03 15.10
C GLU A 373 -4.53 -11.02 14.46
N MET A 374 -4.63 -10.83 13.14
CA MET A 374 -3.80 -9.89 12.39
C MET A 374 -4.00 -8.44 12.88
N VAL A 375 -5.24 -7.98 13.00
CA VAL A 375 -5.56 -6.63 13.50
C VAL A 375 -5.06 -6.45 14.95
N THR A 376 -5.21 -7.46 15.80
CA THR A 376 -4.70 -7.45 17.17
C THR A 376 -3.18 -7.24 17.21
N LYS A 377 -2.43 -8.00 16.40
CA LYS A 377 -0.98 -7.86 16.29
C LYS A 377 -0.56 -6.52 15.72
N GLU A 378 -1.30 -5.98 14.75
CA GLU A 378 -1.05 -4.65 14.20
C GLU A 378 -1.17 -3.56 15.27
N TYR A 379 -2.24 -3.57 16.07
CA TYR A 379 -2.42 -2.62 17.18
C TYR A 379 -1.33 -2.77 18.24
N GLN A 380 -1.00 -4.00 18.65
CA GLN A 380 0.11 -4.25 19.57
C GLN A 380 1.46 -3.77 19.03
N ASN A 381 1.61 -3.71 17.70
CA ASN A 381 2.81 -3.26 17.03
C ASN A 381 2.91 -1.75 16.86
N LEU A 382 1.84 -0.99 17.07
CA LEU A 382 1.83 0.48 16.97
C LEU A 382 2.82 1.12 17.96
N LYS A 383 3.01 0.51 19.14
CA LYS A 383 3.99 0.98 20.13
C LYS A 383 5.44 0.99 19.62
N TYR A 384 5.76 0.16 18.61
CA TYR A 384 7.09 0.08 18.01
C TYR A 384 7.28 1.03 16.83
N GLN A 385 6.28 1.86 16.49
CA GLN A 385 6.47 2.95 15.53
C GLN A 385 7.51 3.95 16.04
N GLN A 386 8.13 4.69 15.13
CA GLN A 386 9.09 5.72 15.49
C GLN A 386 8.37 6.86 16.27
N PRO A 387 9.01 7.49 17.27
CA PRO A 387 8.41 8.54 18.07
C PRO A 387 7.73 9.66 17.27
N TYR A 388 8.31 10.07 16.14
CA TYR A 388 7.66 11.09 15.30
C TYR A 388 6.33 10.63 14.70
N GLN A 389 6.18 9.34 14.37
CA GLN A 389 4.94 8.77 13.85
C GLN A 389 3.87 8.74 14.95
N GLN A 390 4.27 8.38 16.17
CA GLN A 390 3.38 8.41 17.34
C GLN A 390 2.91 9.85 17.62
N ALA A 391 3.81 10.84 17.58
CA ALA A 391 3.46 12.24 17.75
C ALA A 391 2.52 12.76 16.64
N MET A 392 2.73 12.35 15.38
CA MET A 392 1.82 12.67 14.29
C MET A 392 0.44 12.05 14.49
N TYR A 393 0.39 10.80 14.94
CA TYR A 393 -0.84 10.07 15.25
C TYR A 393 -1.67 10.81 16.33
N TYR A 394 -1.06 11.14 17.47
CA TYR A 394 -1.75 11.88 18.54
C TYR A 394 -2.18 13.27 18.08
N CYS A 395 -1.37 13.95 17.26
CA CYS A 395 -1.75 15.24 16.69
C CYS A 395 -3.02 15.13 15.83
N SER A 396 -3.14 14.09 14.99
CA SER A 396 -4.37 13.83 14.22
C SER A 396 -5.56 13.49 15.13
N LEU A 397 -5.36 12.59 16.09
CA LEU A 397 -6.40 12.15 17.04
C LEU A 397 -7.00 13.32 17.84
N ILE A 398 -6.18 14.30 18.24
CA ILE A 398 -6.65 15.47 19.02
C ILE A 398 -7.41 16.47 18.14
N LEU A 399 -7.03 16.58 16.87
CA LEU A 399 -7.56 17.60 15.96
C LEU A 399 -8.81 17.16 15.21
N GLN A 400 -8.99 15.86 14.98
CA GLN A 400 -10.11 15.31 14.22
C GLN A 400 -11.31 15.04 15.13
N ASP A 401 -12.51 15.25 14.60
CA ASP A 401 -13.77 14.86 15.26
C ASP A 401 -14.07 13.38 15.01
N GLN A 402 -14.77 12.71 15.93
CA GLN A 402 -15.19 11.32 15.84
C GLN A 402 -14.07 10.29 15.60
N THR A 403 -12.91 10.46 16.21
CA THR A 403 -11.78 9.51 16.11
C THR A 403 -11.54 8.77 17.42
N TRP A 404 -11.22 7.48 17.34
CA TRP A 404 -10.96 6.63 18.49
C TRP A 404 -9.46 6.28 18.60
N PRO A 405 -8.86 6.30 19.80
CA PRO A 405 -7.50 5.83 19.97
C PRO A 405 -7.39 4.32 19.70
N TRP A 406 -6.29 3.89 19.09
CA TRP A 406 -6.06 2.46 18.79
C TRP A 406 -6.05 1.59 20.06
N THR A 407 -5.80 2.18 21.24
CA THR A 407 -5.86 1.49 22.53
C THR A 407 -7.27 1.05 22.89
N GLU A 408 -8.28 1.84 22.57
CA GLU A 408 -9.70 1.46 22.76
C GLU A 408 -10.07 0.35 21.76
N GLY A 409 -9.61 0.46 20.51
CA GLY A 409 -9.72 -0.62 19.53
C GLY A 409 -9.07 -1.93 20.01
N LEU A 410 -7.91 -1.85 20.68
CA LEU A 410 -7.24 -3.01 21.27
C LEU A 410 -8.00 -3.59 22.47
N GLU A 411 -8.68 -2.76 23.25
CA GLU A 411 -9.50 -3.19 24.39
C GLU A 411 -10.75 -3.96 23.95
N VAL A 412 -11.40 -3.55 22.86
CA VAL A 412 -12.64 -4.21 22.38
C VAL A 412 -12.37 -5.51 21.63
N LEU A 413 -11.23 -5.63 20.93
CA LEU A 413 -10.89 -6.76 20.06
C LEU A 413 -11.10 -8.14 20.71
N PRO A 414 -10.62 -8.43 21.94
CA PRO A 414 -10.81 -9.71 22.60
C PRO A 414 -12.27 -10.16 22.67
N HIS A 415 -13.20 -9.22 22.84
CA HIS A 415 -14.62 -9.48 23.04
C HIS A 415 -15.39 -9.74 21.74
N LEU A 416 -14.92 -9.25 20.60
CA LEU A 416 -15.60 -9.37 19.31
C LEU A 416 -15.59 -10.81 18.77
N GLN A 417 -16.75 -11.29 18.35
CA GLN A 417 -16.94 -12.60 17.70
C GLN A 417 -17.42 -12.43 16.24
N ALA A 418 -17.35 -13.51 15.47
CA ALA A 418 -17.80 -13.52 14.07
C ALA A 418 -19.29 -13.14 13.94
N GLU A 419 -20.11 -13.51 14.93
CA GLU A 419 -21.53 -13.18 14.98
C GLU A 419 -21.78 -11.69 15.16
N ASP A 420 -20.89 -10.97 15.85
CA ASP A 420 -21.00 -9.52 16.03
C ASP A 420 -20.81 -8.80 14.69
N LEU A 421 -19.79 -9.22 13.93
CA LEU A 421 -19.58 -8.73 12.57
C LEU A 421 -20.77 -9.07 11.66
N ALA A 422 -21.30 -10.29 11.73
CA ALA A 422 -22.44 -10.71 10.92
C ALA A 422 -23.71 -9.87 11.20
N LYS A 423 -23.92 -9.46 12.46
CA LYS A 423 -25.02 -8.55 12.85
C LYS A 423 -24.73 -7.10 12.48
N PHE A 424 -23.47 -6.69 12.52
CA PHE A 424 -23.05 -5.32 12.26
C PHE A 424 -23.12 -4.94 10.77
N ILE A 425 -22.75 -5.84 9.85
CA ILE A 425 -22.71 -5.52 8.40
C ILE A 425 -24.06 -4.97 7.88
N PRO A 426 -25.23 -5.59 8.17
CA PRO A 426 -26.51 -5.02 7.78
C PRO A 426 -26.79 -3.65 8.41
N VAL A 427 -26.32 -3.39 9.64
CA VAL A 427 -26.47 -2.09 10.32
C VAL A 427 -25.60 -1.04 9.63
N MET A 428 -24.33 -1.36 9.39
CA MET A 428 -23.37 -0.49 8.71
C MET A 428 -23.88 -0.05 7.33
N LEU A 429 -24.38 -1.01 6.54
CA LEU A 429 -24.85 -0.77 5.17
C LEU A 429 -26.30 -0.26 5.08
N SER A 430 -27.07 -0.32 6.18
CA SER A 430 -28.51 -0.02 6.21
C SER A 430 -28.88 1.34 5.59
N ARG A 431 -27.99 2.32 5.72
CA ARG A 431 -28.13 3.70 5.25
C ARG A 431 -26.79 4.10 4.64
N THR A 432 -26.74 4.21 3.32
CA THR A 432 -25.49 4.42 2.58
C THR A 432 -25.68 5.44 1.46
N PHE A 433 -24.65 6.24 1.20
CA PHE A 433 -24.55 7.08 0.01
C PHE A 433 -23.22 6.81 -0.69
N LEU A 434 -23.23 6.76 -2.03
CA LEU A 434 -22.07 6.45 -2.84
C LEU A 434 -21.53 7.70 -3.55
N GLU A 435 -20.34 8.15 -3.18
CA GLU A 435 -19.60 9.14 -3.97
C GLU A 435 -18.70 8.38 -4.96
N VAL A 436 -19.00 8.48 -6.26
CA VAL A 436 -18.34 7.70 -7.31
C VAL A 436 -17.56 8.64 -8.22
N TYR A 437 -16.30 8.31 -8.48
CA TYR A 437 -15.48 8.99 -9.46
C TYR A 437 -14.90 8.01 -10.48
N ILE A 438 -15.21 8.23 -11.75
CA ILE A 438 -14.74 7.42 -12.88
C ILE A 438 -13.94 8.30 -13.83
N ALA A 439 -12.72 7.88 -14.15
CA ALA A 439 -11.86 8.62 -15.08
C ALA A 439 -11.07 7.70 -16.01
N GLY A 440 -10.65 8.23 -17.16
CA GLY A 440 -9.78 7.53 -18.10
C GLY A 440 -10.47 7.10 -19.40
N ASN A 441 -10.00 5.98 -19.97
CA ASN A 441 -10.46 5.43 -21.25
C ASN A 441 -11.80 4.71 -21.15
N LEU A 442 -12.85 5.47 -20.84
CA LEU A 442 -14.25 5.03 -20.74
C LEU A 442 -15.15 6.12 -21.30
N GLU A 443 -16.24 5.74 -21.96
CA GLU A 443 -17.30 6.65 -22.40
C GLU A 443 -18.27 6.98 -21.23
N SER A 444 -19.03 8.07 -21.34
CA SER A 444 -19.95 8.51 -20.27
C SER A 444 -21.08 7.52 -20.01
N ASN A 445 -21.63 6.90 -21.06
CA ASN A 445 -22.62 5.82 -20.99
C ASN A 445 -22.07 4.56 -20.31
N GLU A 446 -20.78 4.22 -20.51
CA GLU A 446 -20.12 3.12 -19.82
C GLU A 446 -20.05 3.42 -18.31
N ALA A 447 -19.63 4.64 -17.93
CA ALA A 447 -19.58 5.09 -16.54
C ALA A 447 -20.96 5.07 -15.86
N GLU A 448 -21.99 5.61 -16.51
CA GLU A 448 -23.37 5.56 -16.02
C GLU A 448 -23.90 4.14 -15.87
N SER A 449 -23.58 3.25 -16.82
CA SER A 449 -23.97 1.84 -16.75
C SER A 449 -23.33 1.12 -15.57
N MET A 450 -22.08 1.44 -15.22
CA MET A 450 -21.41 0.87 -14.05
C MET A 450 -22.09 1.31 -12.75
N VAL A 451 -22.41 2.61 -12.62
CA VAL A 451 -23.14 3.11 -11.44
C VAL A 451 -24.54 2.55 -11.35
N ARG A 452 -25.25 2.44 -12.48
CA ARG A 452 -26.59 1.81 -12.50
C ARG A 452 -26.54 0.38 -11.99
N HIS A 453 -25.54 -0.41 -12.42
CA HIS A 453 -25.35 -1.77 -11.91
C HIS A 453 -25.11 -1.80 -10.38
N ILE A 454 -24.28 -0.89 -9.86
CA ILE A 454 -24.04 -0.76 -8.41
C ILE A 454 -25.34 -0.45 -7.67
N GLU A 455 -26.10 0.54 -8.16
CA GLU A 455 -27.39 0.91 -7.57
C GLU A 455 -28.39 -0.25 -7.59
N ASP A 456 -28.45 -0.98 -8.70
CA ASP A 456 -29.40 -2.09 -8.87
C ASP A 456 -29.04 -3.26 -7.94
N ALA A 457 -27.75 -3.55 -7.75
CA ALA A 457 -27.27 -4.60 -6.85
C ALA A 457 -27.49 -4.27 -5.36
N LEU A 458 -27.30 -3.02 -4.95
CA LEU A 458 -27.27 -2.64 -3.53
C LEU A 458 -28.55 -1.98 -3.01
N PHE A 459 -29.27 -1.24 -3.86
CA PHE A 459 -30.43 -0.42 -3.47
C PHE A 459 -31.76 -0.83 -4.11
N LYS A 460 -31.75 -1.35 -5.34
CA LYS A 460 -32.99 -1.68 -6.09
C LYS A 460 -33.27 -3.17 -6.24
N CYS A 461 -32.46 -4.03 -5.64
CA CYS A 461 -32.69 -5.47 -5.64
C CYS A 461 -33.91 -5.85 -4.77
N SER A 462 -34.39 -7.09 -4.87
CA SER A 462 -35.59 -7.54 -4.14
C SER A 462 -35.47 -7.43 -2.62
N ASN A 463 -34.24 -7.54 -2.09
CA ASN A 463 -33.91 -7.34 -0.67
C ASN A 463 -32.76 -6.32 -0.57
N PRO A 464 -33.05 -5.01 -0.62
CA PRO A 464 -32.02 -3.97 -0.60
C PRO A 464 -31.14 -4.06 0.63
N LEU A 465 -29.81 -4.12 0.43
CA LEU A 465 -28.85 -4.00 1.53
C LEU A 465 -28.79 -2.55 2.04
N CYS A 466 -28.95 -1.59 1.12
CA CYS A 466 -28.77 -0.17 1.40
C CYS A 466 -30.06 0.62 1.20
N GLN A 467 -30.30 1.58 2.09
CA GLN A 467 -31.28 2.67 1.90
C GLN A 467 -30.55 4.01 1.74
N PRO A 468 -31.15 4.99 1.05
CA PRO A 468 -30.52 6.30 0.90
C PRO A 468 -30.38 7.02 2.25
N LEU A 469 -29.30 7.80 2.38
CA LEU A 469 -29.12 8.71 3.52
C LEU A 469 -30.19 9.80 3.51
N PHE A 470 -30.60 10.25 4.70
CA PHE A 470 -31.28 11.52 4.81
C PHE A 470 -30.29 12.67 4.59
N PRO A 471 -30.75 13.84 4.08
CA PRO A 471 -29.88 14.99 3.87
C PRO A 471 -29.02 15.40 5.08
N SER A 472 -29.54 15.22 6.31
CA SER A 472 -28.84 15.52 7.57
C SER A 472 -27.83 14.46 8.02
N GLN A 473 -27.80 13.28 7.37
CA GLN A 473 -26.87 12.19 7.67
C GLN A 473 -25.63 12.20 6.78
N HIS A 474 -25.57 13.10 5.78
CA HIS A 474 -24.34 13.32 5.03
C HIS A 474 -23.28 13.86 5.99
N MET A 475 -22.23 13.07 6.20
CA MET A 475 -21.18 13.40 7.16
C MET A 475 -20.35 14.59 6.68
N THR A 476 -19.92 15.40 7.64
CA THR A 476 -19.01 16.52 7.40
C THR A 476 -17.80 16.34 8.28
N ASN A 477 -16.62 16.22 7.68
CA ASN A 477 -15.37 16.19 8.43
C ASN A 477 -15.15 17.55 9.12
N ARG A 478 -14.75 17.51 10.38
CA ARG A 478 -14.50 18.71 11.21
C ARG A 478 -13.14 18.59 11.85
N ILE A 479 -12.46 19.73 11.92
CA ILE A 479 -11.17 19.86 12.59
C ILE A 479 -11.31 20.92 13.68
N VAL A 480 -10.72 20.64 14.84
CA VAL A 480 -10.67 21.55 15.97
C VAL A 480 -10.03 22.88 15.54
N LYS A 481 -10.74 23.98 15.84
CA LYS A 481 -10.23 25.33 15.59
C LYS A 481 -9.36 25.75 16.77
N LEU A 482 -8.07 25.94 16.54
CA LEU A 482 -7.13 26.45 17.52
C LEU A 482 -7.31 27.97 17.68
N GLU A 483 -7.17 28.48 18.90
CA GLU A 483 -7.29 29.91 19.17
C GLU A 483 -6.03 30.68 18.74
N SER A 484 -6.23 31.90 18.24
CA SER A 484 -5.14 32.74 17.78
C SER A 484 -4.25 33.17 18.94
N GLY A 485 -2.93 32.93 18.82
CA GLY A 485 -1.94 33.33 19.83
C GLY A 485 -1.88 32.42 21.07
N MET A 486 -2.56 31.28 21.03
CA MET A 486 -2.50 30.26 22.08
C MET A 486 -1.64 29.08 21.63
N ASP A 487 -0.80 28.60 22.54
CA ASP A 487 -0.05 27.36 22.36
C ASP A 487 -0.73 26.23 23.14
N TYR A 488 -0.90 25.08 22.48
CA TYR A 488 -1.45 23.87 23.08
C TYR A 488 -0.36 22.78 23.06
N PHE A 489 -0.17 22.12 24.20
CA PHE A 489 0.84 21.08 24.35
C PHE A 489 0.18 19.77 24.77
N TYR A 490 0.47 18.72 24.02
CA TYR A 490 0.17 17.35 24.41
C TYR A 490 1.49 16.59 24.49
N SER A 491 1.83 16.14 25.69
CA SER A 491 3.01 15.32 25.95
C SER A 491 2.60 13.88 26.22
N SER A 492 3.29 12.95 25.59
CA SER A 492 3.17 11.52 25.86
C SER A 492 4.57 10.92 25.95
N GLU A 493 4.72 9.91 26.82
CA GLU A 493 5.95 9.12 26.87
C GLU A 493 6.03 8.22 25.63
N CYS A 494 7.26 7.88 25.21
CA CYS A 494 7.41 6.95 24.09
C CYS A 494 6.86 5.59 24.50
N LEU A 495 5.95 5.04 23.69
CA LEU A 495 5.33 3.74 23.96
C LEU A 495 6.33 2.57 23.92
N ASN A 496 7.49 2.76 23.29
CA ASN A 496 8.60 1.80 23.31
C ASN A 496 9.72 2.33 24.24
N PRO A 497 9.86 1.79 25.46
CA PRO A 497 10.86 2.26 26.42
C PRO A 497 12.31 2.00 25.97
N ASN A 498 12.53 1.05 25.05
CA ASN A 498 13.85 0.77 24.50
C ASN A 498 14.25 1.75 23.39
N ASN A 499 13.37 2.69 23.01
CA ASN A 499 13.70 3.72 22.04
C ASN A 499 14.15 4.99 22.75
N GLU A 500 15.43 5.32 22.62
CA GLU A 500 16.03 6.51 23.23
C GLU A 500 15.65 7.82 22.52
N ASN A 501 14.98 7.75 21.36
CA ASN A 501 14.59 8.94 20.61
C ASN A 501 13.39 9.65 21.26
N SER A 502 13.43 10.97 21.27
CA SER A 502 12.26 11.83 21.47
C SER A 502 11.80 12.44 20.14
N ALA A 503 10.58 12.93 20.08
CA ALA A 503 10.09 13.65 18.90
C ALA A 503 9.19 14.83 19.24
N LEU A 504 9.20 15.82 18.33
CA LEU A 504 8.31 16.96 18.31
C LEU A 504 7.54 16.99 16.99
N VAL A 505 6.22 17.17 17.09
CA VAL A 505 5.37 17.62 15.99
C VAL A 505 4.78 18.97 16.39
N ARG A 506 5.34 20.06 15.84
CA ARG A 506 4.80 21.42 16.03
C ARG A 506 3.90 21.75 14.84
N TYR A 507 2.60 21.68 15.03
CA TYR A 507 1.61 22.06 14.02
C TYR A 507 1.12 23.48 14.23
N ILE A 508 1.23 24.30 13.19
CA ILE A 508 0.74 25.68 13.15
C ILE A 508 -0.46 25.70 12.21
N GLN A 509 -1.66 25.74 12.79
CA GLN A 509 -2.91 25.87 12.04
C GLN A 509 -3.00 27.29 11.46
N VAL A 510 -3.22 27.38 10.14
CA VAL A 510 -3.22 28.67 9.43
C VAL A 510 -4.65 29.11 9.13
N GLY A 511 -5.48 28.24 8.57
CA GLY A 511 -6.86 28.60 8.28
C GLY A 511 -7.56 27.66 7.33
N ARG A 512 -8.76 28.05 6.92
CA ARG A 512 -9.58 27.34 5.93
C ARG A 512 -8.97 27.45 4.54
N ASP A 513 -9.40 26.54 3.66
CA ASP A 513 -9.01 26.49 2.26
C ASP A 513 -9.44 27.74 1.47
N GLU A 514 -8.60 28.78 1.51
CA GLU A 514 -8.75 30.03 0.79
C GLU A 514 -7.55 30.27 -0.12
N PHE A 515 -7.78 30.48 -1.41
CA PHE A 515 -6.72 30.50 -2.42
C PHE A 515 -5.55 31.45 -2.07
N LYS A 516 -5.84 32.67 -1.60
CA LYS A 516 -4.80 33.65 -1.23
C LYS A 516 -3.97 33.18 -0.04
N LEU A 517 -4.60 32.56 0.96
CA LEU A 517 -3.92 32.04 2.14
C LEU A 517 -3.10 30.79 1.79
N ASN A 518 -3.65 29.92 0.94
CA ASN A 518 -2.97 28.73 0.43
C ASN A 518 -1.68 29.08 -0.30
N VAL A 519 -1.73 30.05 -1.23
CA VAL A 519 -0.56 30.48 -1.99
C VAL A 519 0.52 31.04 -1.07
N LYS A 520 0.14 31.87 -0.09
CA LYS A 520 1.08 32.38 0.92
C LYS A 520 1.73 31.26 1.72
N LEU A 521 0.93 30.30 2.20
CA LEU A 521 1.42 29.15 2.96
C LEU A 521 2.35 28.26 2.11
N GLN A 522 2.01 28.03 0.85
CA GLN A 522 2.83 27.26 -0.08
C GLN A 522 4.16 27.95 -0.37
N LEU A 523 4.14 29.27 -0.60
CA LEU A 523 5.35 30.06 -0.81
C LEU A 523 6.22 30.09 0.45
N PHE A 524 5.61 30.30 1.62
CA PHE A 524 6.29 30.20 2.91
C PHE A 524 6.97 28.84 3.06
N ALA A 525 6.24 27.74 2.85
CA ALA A 525 6.79 26.39 3.01
C ALA A 525 7.91 26.10 1.99
N LEU A 526 7.79 26.57 0.75
CA LEU A 526 8.82 26.44 -0.27
C LEU A 526 10.13 27.12 0.17
N ILE A 527 10.04 28.38 0.63
CA ILE A 527 11.19 29.17 1.05
C ILE A 527 11.77 28.63 2.37
N ALA A 528 10.92 28.21 3.31
CA ALA A 528 11.33 27.78 4.64
C ALA A 528 11.97 26.38 4.68
N LYS A 529 11.63 25.50 3.71
CA LYS A 529 12.04 24.09 3.75
C LYS A 529 13.55 23.88 3.81
N GLN A 530 14.31 24.53 2.92
CA GLN A 530 15.77 24.36 2.86
C GLN A 530 16.50 25.01 4.04
N PRO A 531 16.16 26.23 4.48
CA PRO A 531 16.69 26.82 5.71
C PRO A 531 16.36 26.02 6.97
N ALA A 532 15.12 25.51 7.10
CA ALA A 532 14.71 24.69 8.25
C ALA A 532 15.56 23.42 8.34
N PHE A 533 15.72 22.72 7.21
CA PHE A 533 16.59 21.54 7.15
C PHE A 533 18.05 21.92 7.46
N HIS A 534 18.60 22.95 6.81
CA HIS A 534 19.99 23.32 7.06
C HIS A 534 20.25 23.69 8.53
N GLN A 535 19.43 24.55 9.12
CA GLN A 535 19.62 25.01 10.48
C GLN A 535 19.38 23.89 11.50
N LEU A 536 18.22 23.23 11.46
CA LEU A 536 17.81 22.28 12.51
C LEU A 536 18.49 20.91 12.34
N ARG A 537 18.78 20.48 11.10
CA ARG A 537 19.47 19.20 10.82
C ARG A 537 20.98 19.35 10.65
N SER A 538 21.44 20.25 9.80
CA SER A 538 22.86 20.26 9.39
C SER A 538 23.75 21.01 10.38
N VAL A 539 23.30 22.17 10.85
CA VAL A 539 24.05 23.03 11.80
C VAL A 539 23.85 22.56 13.23
N GLU A 540 22.60 22.46 13.69
CA GLU A 540 22.30 22.12 15.08
C GLU A 540 22.27 20.61 15.36
N GLN A 541 22.29 19.79 14.31
CA GLN A 541 22.34 18.33 14.39
C GLN A 541 21.27 17.73 15.32
N LEU A 542 20.05 18.29 15.32
CA LEU A 542 18.99 17.86 16.23
C LEU A 542 18.59 16.39 16.02
N GLY A 543 18.63 15.89 14.80
CA GLY A 543 18.48 14.45 14.52
C GLY A 543 18.14 14.18 13.06
N TYR A 544 18.24 12.90 12.64
CA TYR A 544 18.12 12.52 11.22
C TYR A 544 16.81 12.97 10.58
N ILE A 545 15.71 12.83 11.30
CA ILE A 545 14.39 13.21 10.84
C ILE A 545 14.16 14.66 11.25
N THR A 546 14.16 15.56 10.26
CA THR A 546 13.87 16.98 10.42
C THR A 546 13.15 17.45 9.16
N VAL A 547 11.84 17.66 9.26
CA VAL A 547 10.98 17.96 8.10
C VAL A 547 10.10 19.15 8.41
N LEU A 548 10.03 20.09 7.46
CA LEU A 548 8.98 21.10 7.37
C LEU A 548 8.08 20.75 6.21
N MET A 549 6.78 20.60 6.45
CA MET A 549 5.82 20.30 5.40
C MET A 549 4.47 20.97 5.65
N GLN A 550 3.70 21.14 4.57
CA GLN A 550 2.32 21.57 4.64
C GLN A 550 1.44 20.41 5.12
N ARG A 551 0.34 20.75 5.78
CA ARG A 551 -0.70 19.82 6.22
C ARG A 551 -2.06 20.33 5.74
N ASN A 552 -2.93 19.41 5.33
CA ASN A 552 -4.32 19.67 4.97
C ASN A 552 -5.18 18.58 5.61
N ASP A 553 -5.99 18.96 6.59
CA ASP A 553 -6.95 18.09 7.25
C ASP A 553 -8.34 18.59 6.86
N SER A 554 -9.02 17.90 5.94
CA SER A 554 -10.41 18.19 5.55
C SER A 554 -10.67 19.68 5.23
N GLY A 555 -9.75 20.30 4.47
CA GLY A 555 -9.86 21.71 4.07
C GLY A 555 -9.32 22.72 5.10
N ILE A 556 -8.82 22.28 6.25
CA ILE A 556 -8.05 23.11 7.18
C ILE A 556 -6.56 22.93 6.92
N ARG A 557 -5.87 24.03 6.65
CA ARG A 557 -4.46 24.02 6.27
C ARG A 557 -3.57 24.57 7.36
N GLY A 558 -2.34 24.07 7.36
CA GLY A 558 -1.27 24.59 8.19
C GLY A 558 0.11 24.10 7.76
N VAL A 559 1.10 24.42 8.58
CA VAL A 559 2.48 23.94 8.42
C VAL A 559 2.87 23.16 9.66
N GLN A 560 3.65 22.09 9.49
CA GLN A 560 4.17 21.32 10.61
C GLN A 560 5.67 21.10 10.52
N PHE A 561 6.31 21.16 11.69
CA PHE A 561 7.68 20.73 11.90
C PHE A 561 7.67 19.36 12.56
N ILE A 562 8.42 18.41 11.99
CA ILE A 562 8.55 17.05 12.50
C ILE A 562 10.04 16.81 12.74
N ILE A 563 10.41 16.62 14.00
CA ILE A 563 11.81 16.42 14.40
C ILE A 563 11.88 15.23 15.34
N GLN A 564 12.77 14.28 15.04
CA GLN A 564 13.13 13.20 15.95
C GLN A 564 14.58 13.35 16.38
N SER A 565 14.85 13.26 17.68
CA SER A 565 16.16 13.55 18.28
C SER A 565 16.55 12.50 19.32
N THR A 566 17.83 12.13 19.34
CA THR A 566 18.46 11.37 20.44
C THR A 566 19.18 12.28 21.45
N VAL A 567 19.29 13.59 21.16
CA VAL A 567 20.15 14.52 21.92
C VAL A 567 19.37 15.54 22.74
N LYS A 568 18.11 15.81 22.38
CA LYS A 568 17.24 16.78 23.08
C LYS A 568 15.85 16.21 23.28
N GLY A 569 15.18 16.66 24.34
CA GLY A 569 13.76 16.41 24.57
C GLY A 569 12.85 17.37 23.79
N PRO A 570 11.54 17.06 23.65
CA PRO A 570 10.62 17.81 22.80
C PRO A 570 10.52 19.30 23.13
N GLY A 571 10.55 19.68 24.42
CA GLY A 571 10.50 21.08 24.84
C GLY A 571 11.74 21.90 24.43
N ASP A 572 12.92 21.29 24.39
CA ASP A 572 14.12 21.99 23.90
C ASP A 572 14.16 22.04 22.38
N ILE A 573 13.68 21.00 21.70
CA ILE A 573 13.48 21.02 20.25
C ILE A 573 12.52 22.15 19.88
N ASP A 574 11.43 22.33 20.63
CA ASP A 574 10.43 23.37 20.38
C ASP A 574 11.04 24.78 20.47
N LYS A 575 11.86 25.03 21.50
CA LYS A 575 12.64 26.29 21.60
C LYS A 575 13.55 26.52 20.40
N ARG A 576 14.11 25.46 19.79
CA ARG A 576 14.93 25.58 18.57
C ARG A 576 14.09 25.87 17.34
N VAL A 577 12.90 25.30 17.23
CA VAL A 577 11.94 25.65 16.16
C VAL A 577 11.52 27.11 16.28
N GLU A 578 11.22 27.59 17.49
CA GLU A 578 10.91 29.00 17.75
C GLU A 578 12.08 29.94 17.41
N ALA A 579 13.30 29.56 17.80
CA ALA A 579 14.50 30.32 17.43
C ALA A 579 14.71 30.34 15.90
N PHE A 580 14.45 29.22 15.22
CA PHE A 580 14.47 29.14 13.77
C PHE A 580 13.43 30.06 13.14
N LEU A 581 12.19 30.11 13.64
CA LEU A 581 11.14 30.96 13.09
C LEU A 581 11.51 32.45 13.18
N LYS A 582 12.08 32.90 14.31
CA LYS A 582 12.59 34.28 14.47
C LYS A 582 13.76 34.60 13.54
N MET A 583 14.70 33.67 13.42
CA MET A 583 15.80 33.79 12.45
C MET A 583 15.27 33.85 11.01
N PHE A 584 14.27 33.03 10.69
CA PHE A 584 13.69 32.94 9.37
C PHE A 584 12.88 34.19 9.02
N GLU A 585 12.19 34.82 9.98
CA GLU A 585 11.56 36.13 9.81
C GLU A 585 12.60 37.18 9.38
N THR A 586 13.74 37.25 10.06
CA THR A 586 14.83 38.16 9.70
C THR A 586 15.32 37.87 8.27
N LYS A 587 15.55 36.59 7.94
CA LYS A 587 15.95 36.16 6.60
C LYS A 587 14.94 36.53 5.52
N LEU A 588 13.64 36.49 5.82
CA LEU A 588 12.60 36.90 4.88
C LEU A 588 12.60 38.42 4.65
N LEU A 589 12.82 39.22 5.70
CA LEU A 589 12.90 40.67 5.60
C LEU A 589 14.15 41.15 4.86
N GLU A 590 15.26 40.43 4.99
CA GLU A 590 16.54 40.71 4.32
C GLU A 590 16.62 40.11 2.90
N MET A 591 15.64 39.28 2.52
CA MET A 591 15.62 38.62 1.21
C MET A 591 15.58 39.65 0.08
N THR A 592 16.49 39.50 -0.88
CA THR A 592 16.52 40.39 -2.05
C THR A 592 15.28 40.20 -2.91
N SER A 593 14.87 41.25 -3.63
CA SER A 593 13.73 41.15 -4.57
C SER A 593 13.93 40.06 -5.62
N ASP A 594 15.17 39.83 -6.07
CA ASP A 594 15.48 38.83 -7.09
C ASP A 594 15.39 37.40 -6.53
N GLU A 595 15.88 37.16 -5.31
CA GLU A 595 15.71 35.87 -4.64
C GLU A 595 14.24 35.57 -4.37
N PHE A 596 13.47 36.56 -3.91
CA PHE A 596 12.02 36.40 -3.71
C PHE A 596 11.31 36.06 -5.03
N LYS A 597 11.59 36.80 -6.11
CA LYS A 597 11.05 36.51 -7.45
C LYS A 597 11.44 35.12 -7.94
N SER A 598 12.65 34.66 -7.68
CA SER A 598 13.07 33.30 -8.02
C SER A 598 12.21 32.25 -7.32
N ASN A 599 11.92 32.43 -6.03
CA ASN A 599 11.03 31.53 -5.29
C ASN A 599 9.58 31.57 -5.79
N VAL A 600 9.08 32.76 -6.13
CA VAL A 600 7.76 32.95 -6.76
C VAL A 600 7.70 32.20 -8.09
N ASN A 601 8.71 32.35 -8.95
CA ASN A 601 8.79 31.65 -10.23
C ASN A 601 8.85 30.13 -10.05
N ALA A 602 9.62 29.64 -9.08
CA ALA A 602 9.66 28.21 -8.76
C ALA A 602 8.29 27.68 -8.33
N LEU A 603 7.54 28.43 -7.50
CA LEU A 603 6.17 28.05 -7.13
C LEU A 603 5.21 28.06 -8.34
N ILE A 604 5.34 29.02 -9.25
CA ILE A 604 4.57 29.06 -10.51
C ILE A 604 4.86 27.80 -11.34
N GLU A 605 6.13 27.44 -11.53
CA GLU A 605 6.51 26.25 -12.28
C GLU A 605 5.94 24.97 -11.65
N MET A 606 6.00 24.83 -10.32
CA MET A 606 5.35 23.73 -9.60
C MET A 606 3.84 23.70 -9.83
N LYS A 607 3.18 24.86 -9.90
CA LYS A 607 1.73 24.95 -10.17
C LYS A 607 1.36 24.60 -11.61
N LEU A 608 2.22 24.91 -12.57
CA LEU A 608 2.03 24.59 -13.99
C LEU A 608 2.43 23.16 -14.37
N GLU A 609 3.14 22.45 -13.50
CA GLU A 609 3.62 21.10 -13.79
C GLU A 609 2.48 20.10 -14.04
N ARG A 610 2.30 19.64 -15.28
CA ARG A 610 1.17 18.76 -15.61
C ARG A 610 1.26 17.43 -14.86
N HIS A 611 0.10 16.81 -14.61
CA HIS A 611 0.02 15.46 -14.07
C HIS A 611 0.74 14.48 -15.03
N LYS A 612 1.50 13.53 -14.50
CA LYS A 612 2.32 12.65 -15.34
C LYS A 612 1.49 11.49 -15.89
N ASN A 613 0.50 11.04 -15.12
CA ASN A 613 -0.31 9.87 -15.42
C ASN A 613 -1.74 10.03 -14.87
N LEU A 614 -2.62 9.11 -15.30
CA LEU A 614 -4.03 9.09 -14.90
C LEU A 614 -4.20 8.99 -13.37
N ARG A 615 -3.37 8.20 -12.69
CA ARG A 615 -3.46 8.01 -11.23
C ARG A 615 -3.25 9.32 -10.48
N GLU A 616 -2.22 10.09 -10.85
CA GLU A 616 -1.93 11.38 -10.23
C GLU A 616 -3.04 12.41 -10.46
N GLU A 617 -3.57 12.49 -11.69
CA GLU A 617 -4.67 13.39 -12.01
C GLU A 617 -5.94 12.98 -11.25
N SER A 618 -6.29 11.70 -11.28
CA SER A 618 -7.47 11.18 -10.60
C SER A 618 -7.38 11.34 -9.08
N ALA A 619 -6.20 11.13 -8.49
CA ALA A 619 -6.00 11.35 -7.05
C ALA A 619 -6.15 12.83 -6.66
N PHE A 620 -5.71 13.76 -7.51
CA PHE A 620 -5.89 15.19 -7.29
C PHE A 620 -7.38 15.57 -7.30
N TYR A 621 -8.11 15.16 -8.34
CA TYR A 621 -9.54 15.48 -8.45
C TYR A 621 -10.40 14.74 -7.41
N TRP A 622 -10.06 13.49 -7.10
CA TRP A 622 -10.72 12.75 -6.04
C TRP A 622 -10.62 13.48 -4.70
N ARG A 623 -9.47 14.10 -4.39
CA ARG A 623 -9.33 14.91 -3.18
C ARG A 623 -10.29 16.11 -3.17
N GLU A 624 -10.45 16.81 -4.29
CA GLU A 624 -11.41 17.93 -4.37
C GLU A 624 -12.86 17.46 -4.20
N ILE A 625 -13.18 16.23 -4.62
CA ILE A 625 -14.50 15.60 -4.43
C ILE A 625 -14.67 15.19 -2.96
N SER A 626 -13.73 14.42 -2.39
CA SER A 626 -13.81 13.89 -1.03
C SER A 626 -13.77 15.00 0.02
N ASP A 627 -12.97 16.04 -0.18
CA ASP A 627 -12.89 17.19 0.73
C ASP A 627 -14.12 18.13 0.55
N GLY A 628 -14.94 17.92 -0.49
CA GLY A 628 -16.10 18.75 -0.81
C GLY A 628 -15.77 20.17 -1.29
N THR A 629 -14.50 20.46 -1.60
CA THR A 629 -14.06 21.78 -2.07
C THR A 629 -14.47 22.04 -3.52
N LEU A 630 -14.48 21.00 -4.36
CA LEU A 630 -14.89 21.04 -5.77
C LEU A 630 -14.16 22.10 -6.62
N LYS A 631 -12.95 22.53 -6.21
CA LYS A 631 -12.14 23.55 -6.91
C LYS A 631 -11.21 22.87 -7.91
N PHE A 632 -11.78 22.28 -8.96
CA PHE A 632 -10.99 21.52 -9.96
C PHE A 632 -9.97 22.37 -10.72
N ASP A 633 -10.20 23.66 -10.87
CA ASP A 633 -9.30 24.64 -11.50
C ASP A 633 -8.32 25.30 -10.51
N ARG A 634 -8.21 24.76 -9.28
CA ARG A 634 -7.38 25.34 -8.20
C ARG A 634 -5.98 25.70 -8.64
N ARG A 635 -5.31 24.84 -9.42
CA ARG A 635 -3.93 25.08 -9.85
C ARG A 635 -3.82 26.31 -10.74
N ASP A 636 -4.76 26.48 -11.67
CA ASP A 636 -4.81 27.63 -12.58
C ASP A 636 -5.08 28.91 -11.79
N PHE A 637 -6.03 28.88 -10.85
CA PHE A 637 -6.38 30.05 -10.05
C PHE A 637 -5.28 30.44 -9.06
N GLU A 638 -4.69 29.46 -8.35
CA GLU A 638 -3.56 29.69 -7.45
C GLU A 638 -2.34 30.21 -8.21
N GLU A 639 -2.07 29.74 -9.43
CA GLU A 639 -0.98 30.25 -10.28
C GLU A 639 -1.15 31.74 -10.61
N ILE A 640 -2.35 32.16 -11.02
CA ILE A 640 -2.65 33.58 -11.30
C ILE A 640 -2.46 34.43 -10.05
N LEU A 641 -2.80 33.91 -8.88
CA LEU A 641 -2.60 34.60 -7.61
C LEU A 641 -1.13 34.67 -7.19
N VAL A 642 -0.31 33.68 -7.52
CA VAL A 642 1.15 33.73 -7.24
C VAL A 642 1.81 34.84 -8.05
N ARG A 643 1.32 35.11 -9.27
CA ARG A 643 1.84 36.18 -10.16
C ARG A 643 1.46 37.59 -9.71
N LYS A 644 0.40 37.75 -8.93
CA LYS A 644 -0.12 39.03 -8.46
C LYS A 644 0.44 39.37 -7.08
#